data_AF-A0A5C3PUL6-F1
#
_entry.id   AF-A0A5C3PUL6-F1
#
_cell.length_a   1.000
_cell.length_b   1.000
_cell.length_c   1.000
_cell.angle_alpha   90.00
_cell.angle_beta   90.00
_cell.angle_gamma   90.00
#
_symmetry.space_group_name_H-M   'P 1'
#
loop_
_entity.id
_entity.type
_entity.pdbx_description
1 polymer ?
#
loop_
_entity_poly.entity_id
_entity_poly.type
_entity_poly.pdbx_seq_one_letter_code
_entity_poly.pdbx_strand_id
1 'polypeptide(L)'
;MSGMRKGPGAALAGDSYLIPDALFKDINDGSTWTFAISCLSDALKLPDLSTRHGLKKVHTRFNEIYKKLNAAYNAGRREGNEKVMGAVVGMMAKMCSDAILRDKLFEKGMLKKIIPLLDLDSTRHVALNALVMVTHHGGEESRVQIARQLNKTLVKLVQDLPDDPKAIELAISTMDHATEAVIANEDPPSPVLVKEIDVQSVLAVTVAALRKPTVSYTLVSHALNLLASAPQHCPAMCKAVPGLTALTAAFLRSKNINIRATAMGGLLRLPIAECEQDAMHFDPNGLMAAAAAGPPDHLLDIAVDYGVDRLDLHVMLKAMGVYTDAISRAMQDRDMYALGKKLVDLTQRAEYVIAEGGWQSADGRVFGAAELGNAPFTRWTDALPLCAKALRAKGGKDDLDAADILDMKFLIIRQRLPEAIALGNAAIKRNPRLAYAYYIISMGTNVEEGLRAVKKGLKCQKITPFVRNQLLWRATCHAGLRGMEILQQAREGDMAARAEGTAFLMSAWEDAKTFISEAPPDTRHMLGMIGWYVLLTILIRGPELSEELHELDPARRKIRASLDFMKFVGHAVKRTQLNLTRELVLNFYTPAAKEWGALVERFDKLDTHGSTGEGARTPSSLSDDDLSEWLGNVSIDDEHANHDHHGCAGHAPGSQVPATAETSSYELYRCSWCGNPSAVLKRCGGCGKTRYCDGGCQKLHWADHRTECKSRNGQSGE
;
A
#
# COMPACT_ATOMS: atom_id res chain seq x y z
N MET A 1 37.18 51.94 -60.13
CA MET A 1 36.17 50.87 -60.32
C MET A 1 36.64 49.62 -59.58
N SER A 2 35.72 48.74 -59.19
CA SER A 2 35.94 47.55 -58.33
C SER A 2 36.31 47.87 -56.87
N GLY A 3 35.79 47.19 -55.84
CA GLY A 3 34.76 46.14 -55.82
C GLY A 3 34.74 45.41 -54.46
N MET A 4 33.57 45.38 -53.80
CA MET A 4 33.37 44.83 -52.44
C MET A 4 33.83 43.37 -52.22
N ARG A 5 34.22 43.05 -50.97
CA ARG A 5 33.44 42.13 -50.08
C ARG A 5 34.00 42.11 -48.64
N LYS A 6 33.21 42.56 -47.66
CA LYS A 6 33.35 42.16 -46.24
C LYS A 6 32.33 41.06 -45.97
N GLY A 7 32.76 39.95 -45.36
CA GLY A 7 31.85 38.91 -44.87
C GLY A 7 31.07 39.37 -43.62
N PRO A 8 29.92 38.74 -43.30
CA PRO A 8 29.12 39.10 -42.14
C PRO A 8 29.88 38.81 -40.85
N GLY A 9 29.88 39.78 -39.93
CA GLY A 9 30.58 39.68 -38.65
C GLY A 9 29.93 38.66 -37.72
N ALA A 10 30.75 38.10 -36.82
CA ALA A 10 30.26 37.30 -35.72
C ALA A 10 29.32 38.13 -34.83
N ALA A 11 28.13 37.61 -34.55
CA ALA A 11 27.25 38.19 -33.54
C ALA A 11 27.92 38.07 -32.16
N LEU A 12 28.09 39.20 -31.48
CA LEU A 12 28.74 39.27 -30.19
C LEU A 12 27.89 38.61 -29.10
N ALA A 13 28.54 37.84 -28.22
CA ALA A 13 27.93 37.39 -26.99
C ALA A 13 27.77 38.58 -26.03
N GLY A 14 26.56 39.12 -25.87
CA GLY A 14 26.35 40.29 -25.02
C GLY A 14 24.90 40.66 -24.70
N ASP A 15 23.95 40.35 -25.58
CA ASP A 15 22.58 40.88 -25.45
C ASP A 15 21.91 40.45 -24.13
N SER A 16 21.73 41.43 -23.24
CA SER A 16 20.70 41.37 -22.22
C SER A 16 19.36 41.33 -22.94
N TYR A 17 18.66 40.20 -22.84
CA TYR A 17 17.31 40.10 -23.39
C TYR A 17 16.41 41.11 -22.66
N LEU A 18 16.10 42.23 -23.33
CA LEU A 18 15.25 43.29 -22.83
C LEU A 18 13.80 42.99 -23.22
N ILE A 19 12.91 42.93 -22.22
CA ILE A 19 11.47 42.99 -22.46
C ILE A 19 11.12 44.47 -22.71
N PRO A 20 10.43 44.82 -23.80
CA PRO A 20 10.00 46.20 -24.04
C PRO A 20 9.00 46.68 -22.98
N ASP A 21 9.10 47.95 -22.57
CA ASP A 21 8.23 48.57 -21.55
C ASP A 21 6.74 48.48 -21.92
N ALA A 22 6.42 48.55 -23.23
CA ALA A 22 5.06 48.34 -23.74
C ALA A 22 4.51 46.93 -23.38
N LEU A 23 5.33 45.88 -23.47
CA LEU A 23 4.89 44.52 -23.17
C LEU A 23 4.59 44.33 -21.67
N PHE A 24 5.32 45.01 -20.78
CA PHE A 24 4.99 45.00 -19.34
C PHE A 24 3.60 45.59 -19.09
N LYS A 25 3.25 46.67 -19.80
CA LYS A 25 1.93 47.29 -19.70
C LYS A 25 0.85 46.37 -20.28
N ASP A 26 1.04 45.87 -21.51
CA ASP A 26 0.07 44.99 -22.18
C ASP A 26 -0.24 43.74 -21.34
N ILE A 27 0.79 43.11 -20.74
CA ILE A 27 0.61 41.94 -19.86
C ILE A 27 -0.14 42.29 -18.58
N ASN A 28 0.06 43.49 -18.03
CA ASN A 28 -0.57 43.93 -16.79
C ASN A 28 -2.04 44.34 -17.01
N ASP A 29 -2.35 44.97 -18.15
CA ASP A 29 -3.69 45.40 -18.55
C ASP A 29 -4.55 44.22 -19.05
N GLY A 30 -3.95 43.10 -19.46
CA GLY A 30 -4.65 41.88 -19.86
C GLY A 30 -5.36 41.18 -18.70
N SER A 31 -6.51 40.55 -18.95
CA SER A 31 -7.38 40.00 -17.90
C SER A 31 -7.01 38.60 -17.38
N THR A 32 -6.34 37.74 -18.17
CA THR A 32 -6.12 36.33 -17.81
C THR A 32 -4.63 35.94 -17.71
N TRP A 33 -4.34 34.73 -17.20
CA TRP A 33 -2.97 34.20 -17.17
C TRP A 33 -2.54 33.60 -18.50
N THR A 34 -3.44 32.94 -19.25
CA THR A 34 -3.09 32.44 -20.60
C THR A 34 -2.70 33.58 -21.53
N PHE A 35 -3.35 34.75 -21.45
CA PHE A 35 -2.96 35.94 -22.21
C PHE A 35 -1.54 36.38 -21.88
N ALA A 36 -1.23 36.56 -20.59
CA ALA A 36 0.11 36.93 -20.11
C ALA A 36 1.19 35.92 -20.54
N ILE A 37 0.87 34.62 -20.47
CA ILE A 37 1.75 33.53 -20.91
C ILE A 37 1.94 33.53 -22.42
N SER A 38 0.88 33.78 -23.21
CA SER A 38 0.95 33.85 -24.68
C SER A 38 1.83 35.00 -25.13
N CYS A 39 1.53 36.23 -24.69
CA CYS A 39 2.29 37.44 -25.04
C CYS A 39 3.78 37.30 -24.67
N LEU A 40 4.08 36.71 -23.51
CA LEU A 40 5.45 36.47 -23.08
C LEU A 40 6.12 35.32 -23.86
N SER A 41 5.39 34.25 -24.20
CA SER A 41 5.91 33.14 -25.03
C SER A 41 6.30 33.62 -26.43
N ASP A 42 5.47 34.45 -27.06
CA ASP A 42 5.72 35.04 -28.37
C ASP A 42 6.94 35.97 -28.34
N ALA A 43 7.01 36.88 -27.36
CA ALA A 43 8.15 37.78 -27.18
C ALA A 43 9.46 36.99 -26.98
N LEU A 44 9.46 36.02 -26.07
CA LEU A 44 10.62 35.16 -25.77
C LEU A 44 10.97 34.18 -26.92
N LYS A 45 10.07 34.02 -27.90
CA LYS A 45 10.13 33.06 -29.03
C LYS A 45 10.29 31.63 -28.53
N LEU A 46 9.44 31.24 -27.58
CA LEU A 46 9.41 29.89 -27.03
C LEU A 46 8.74 28.91 -28.00
N PRO A 47 9.13 27.62 -27.97
CA PRO A 47 8.32 26.57 -28.57
C PRO A 47 7.05 26.35 -27.73
N ASP A 48 5.99 25.84 -28.35
CA ASP A 48 4.73 25.51 -27.68
C ASP A 48 4.94 24.47 -26.55
N LEU A 49 4.87 24.94 -25.30
CA LEU A 49 5.09 24.14 -24.09
C LEU A 49 3.97 23.13 -23.83
N SER A 50 2.83 23.25 -24.50
CA SER A 50 1.73 22.28 -24.44
C SER A 50 1.94 21.12 -25.41
N THR A 51 2.88 21.17 -26.37
CA THR A 51 3.12 20.04 -27.29
C THR A 51 4.33 19.20 -26.89
N ARG A 52 4.26 17.88 -27.09
CA ARG A 52 5.43 16.98 -26.97
C ARG A 52 6.60 17.44 -27.87
N HIS A 53 6.31 17.93 -29.08
CA HIS A 53 7.32 18.44 -30.01
C HIS A 53 7.99 19.71 -29.48
N GLY A 54 7.23 20.61 -28.87
CA GLY A 54 7.76 21.82 -28.23
C GLY A 54 8.61 21.49 -27.01
N LEU A 55 8.17 20.60 -26.11
CA LEU A 55 9.01 20.13 -24.99
C LEU A 55 10.32 19.48 -25.47
N LYS A 56 10.31 18.75 -26.59
CA LYS A 56 11.53 18.23 -27.25
C LYS A 56 12.45 19.36 -27.76
N LYS A 57 11.90 20.46 -28.29
CA LYS A 57 12.67 21.69 -28.62
C LYS A 57 13.21 22.38 -27.36
N VAL A 58 12.45 22.37 -26.25
CA VAL A 58 12.94 22.90 -24.97
C VAL A 58 14.15 22.12 -24.48
N HIS A 59 14.15 20.79 -24.57
CA HIS A 59 15.31 19.98 -24.20
C HIS A 59 16.58 20.34 -24.96
N THR A 60 16.51 20.54 -26.28
CA THR A 60 17.68 20.87 -27.09
C THR A 60 18.21 22.28 -26.84
N ARG A 61 17.36 23.20 -26.37
CA ARG A 61 17.69 24.63 -26.15
C ARG A 61 17.55 25.06 -24.69
N PHE A 62 17.58 24.13 -23.74
CA PHE A 62 17.18 24.36 -22.35
C PHE A 62 17.91 25.55 -21.71
N ASN A 63 19.24 25.63 -21.84
CA ASN A 63 20.02 26.71 -21.24
C ASN A 63 19.69 28.10 -21.85
N GLU A 64 19.34 28.16 -23.13
CA GLU A 64 18.93 29.40 -23.81
C GLU A 64 17.54 29.86 -23.32
N ILE A 65 16.58 28.93 -23.32
CA ILE A 65 15.20 29.16 -22.90
C ILE A 65 15.15 29.52 -21.41
N TYR A 66 15.86 28.79 -20.56
CA TYR A 66 15.99 29.12 -19.14
C TYR A 66 16.63 30.49 -18.92
N LYS A 67 17.68 30.86 -19.68
CA LYS A 67 18.30 32.20 -19.58
C LYS A 67 17.29 33.31 -19.90
N LYS A 68 16.46 33.13 -20.93
CA LYS A 68 15.36 34.06 -21.29
C LYS A 68 14.30 34.16 -20.20
N LEU A 69 13.76 33.03 -19.74
CA LEU A 69 12.77 32.99 -18.66
C LEU A 69 13.32 33.62 -17.36
N ASN A 70 14.58 33.32 -17.00
CA ASN A 70 15.23 33.92 -15.84
C ASN A 70 15.44 35.44 -16.00
N ALA A 71 15.82 35.91 -17.19
CA ALA A 71 15.92 37.34 -17.47
C ALA A 71 14.55 38.03 -17.37
N ALA A 72 13.50 37.43 -17.93
CA ALA A 72 12.12 37.92 -17.86
C ALA A 72 11.63 38.04 -16.41
N TYR A 73 11.78 36.99 -15.59
CA TYR A 73 11.42 37.00 -14.18
C TYR A 73 12.18 38.10 -13.41
N ASN A 74 13.48 38.21 -13.64
CA ASN A 74 14.31 39.22 -12.96
C ASN A 74 14.00 40.65 -13.43
N ALA A 75 13.49 40.83 -14.65
CA ALA A 75 13.01 42.12 -15.15
C ALA A 75 11.66 42.48 -14.52
N GLY A 76 10.67 41.58 -14.56
CA GLY A 76 9.40 41.77 -13.85
C GLY A 76 9.60 42.10 -12.36
N ARG A 77 10.55 41.43 -11.70
CA ARG A 77 10.90 41.73 -10.29
C ARG A 77 11.50 43.12 -10.08
N ARG A 78 12.22 43.70 -11.05
CA ARG A 78 12.74 45.08 -10.93
C ARG A 78 11.65 46.12 -11.17
N GLU A 79 10.78 45.87 -12.14
CA GLU A 79 9.67 46.76 -12.50
C GLU A 79 8.44 46.61 -11.59
N GLY A 80 8.47 45.71 -10.59
CA GLY A 80 7.32 45.40 -9.74
C GLY A 80 6.17 44.70 -10.46
N ASN A 81 6.40 44.14 -11.64
CA ASN A 81 5.39 43.48 -12.45
C ASN A 81 5.22 42.01 -12.03
N GLU A 82 4.36 41.80 -11.04
CA GLU A 82 4.00 40.50 -10.47
C GLU A 82 3.46 39.53 -11.54
N LYS A 83 2.67 40.05 -12.49
CA LYS A 83 2.06 39.25 -13.55
C LYS A 83 3.08 38.66 -14.54
N VAL A 84 4.16 39.38 -14.88
CA VAL A 84 5.28 38.81 -15.62
C VAL A 84 6.02 37.74 -14.81
N MET A 85 6.21 37.95 -13.50
CA MET A 85 6.86 36.96 -12.63
C MET A 85 6.04 35.67 -12.52
N GLY A 86 4.71 35.79 -12.36
CA GLY A 86 3.76 34.68 -12.36
C GLY A 86 3.71 33.94 -13.69
N ALA A 87 3.61 34.65 -14.82
CA ALA A 87 3.59 34.03 -16.15
C ALA A 87 4.86 33.20 -16.45
N VAL A 88 6.04 33.68 -16.02
CA VAL A 88 7.29 32.89 -16.10
C VAL A 88 7.22 31.63 -15.25
N VAL A 89 6.70 31.70 -14.02
CA VAL A 89 6.56 30.53 -13.14
C VAL A 89 5.54 29.52 -13.71
N GLY A 90 4.43 29.99 -14.29
CA GLY A 90 3.46 29.16 -15.01
C GLY A 90 4.10 28.41 -16.19
N MET A 91 4.90 29.09 -17.01
CA MET A 91 5.67 28.43 -18.08
C MET A 91 6.70 27.42 -17.56
N MET A 92 7.41 27.72 -16.47
CA MET A 92 8.31 26.74 -15.84
C MET A 92 7.53 25.52 -15.30
N ALA A 93 6.37 25.73 -14.67
CA ALA A 93 5.51 24.64 -14.20
C ALA A 93 4.98 23.77 -15.35
N LYS A 94 4.63 24.37 -16.49
CA LYS A 94 4.23 23.62 -17.69
C LYS A 94 5.33 22.68 -18.18
N MET A 95 6.58 23.16 -18.19
CA MET A 95 7.75 22.34 -18.51
C MET A 95 7.94 21.17 -17.53
N CYS A 96 7.48 21.26 -16.29
CA CYS A 96 7.63 20.21 -15.27
C CYS A 96 6.74 18.97 -15.49
N SER A 97 5.83 19.01 -16.48
CA SER A 97 5.17 17.80 -17.01
C SER A 97 6.18 16.79 -17.61
N ASP A 98 7.35 17.26 -18.05
CA ASP A 98 8.51 16.43 -18.38
C ASP A 98 9.47 16.37 -17.18
N ALA A 99 9.67 15.17 -16.65
CA ALA A 99 10.49 14.96 -15.45
C ALA A 99 11.94 15.45 -15.61
N ILE A 100 12.54 15.30 -16.79
CA ILE A 100 13.93 15.71 -17.05
C ILE A 100 14.02 17.24 -17.18
N LEU A 101 12.98 17.93 -17.65
CA LEU A 101 12.93 19.40 -17.60
C LEU A 101 12.70 19.93 -16.19
N ARG A 102 11.82 19.29 -15.41
CA ARG A 102 11.60 19.62 -14.00
C ARG A 102 12.91 19.57 -13.21
N ASP A 103 13.64 18.46 -13.30
CA ASP A 103 14.85 18.27 -12.49
C ASP A 103 15.91 19.33 -12.83
N LYS A 104 16.10 19.63 -14.12
CA LYS A 104 16.95 20.76 -14.57
C LYS A 104 16.46 22.13 -14.09
N LEU A 105 15.15 22.37 -14.01
CA LEU A 105 14.60 23.62 -13.47
C LEU A 105 14.85 23.73 -11.95
N PHE A 106 14.77 22.60 -11.23
CA PHE A 106 15.08 22.51 -9.81
C PHE A 106 16.55 22.79 -9.52
N GLU A 107 17.48 22.16 -10.26
CA GLU A 107 18.91 22.47 -10.23
C GLU A 107 19.20 23.96 -10.47
N LYS A 108 18.44 24.60 -11.37
CA LYS A 108 18.54 26.03 -11.68
C LYS A 108 17.82 26.94 -10.68
N GLY A 109 17.22 26.40 -9.63
CA GLY A 109 16.63 27.16 -8.52
C GLY A 109 15.21 27.64 -8.76
N MET A 110 14.39 26.92 -9.53
CA MET A 110 12.97 27.22 -9.74
C MET A 110 12.21 27.48 -8.43
N LEU A 111 12.43 26.67 -7.39
CA LEU A 111 11.76 26.82 -6.09
C LEU A 111 12.00 28.22 -5.46
N LYS A 112 13.20 28.79 -5.64
CA LYS A 112 13.55 30.15 -5.17
C LYS A 112 12.82 31.27 -5.95
N LYS A 113 12.20 30.95 -7.08
CA LYS A 113 11.35 31.86 -7.87
C LYS A 113 9.86 31.72 -7.53
N ILE A 114 9.45 30.55 -7.06
CA ILE A 114 8.07 30.30 -6.60
C ILE A 114 7.85 30.93 -5.22
N ILE A 115 8.79 30.76 -4.28
CA ILE A 115 8.64 31.24 -2.89
C ILE A 115 8.11 32.68 -2.79
N PRO A 116 8.71 33.70 -3.44
CA PRO A 116 8.26 35.08 -3.29
C PRO A 116 6.87 35.37 -3.88
N LEU A 117 6.31 34.48 -4.70
CA LEU A 117 5.00 34.64 -5.32
C LEU A 117 3.85 34.14 -4.43
N LEU A 118 4.15 33.38 -3.37
CA LEU A 118 3.16 32.92 -2.39
C LEU A 118 2.70 34.08 -1.48
N ASP A 119 3.59 35.04 -1.22
CA ASP A 119 3.34 36.21 -0.36
C ASP A 119 2.50 37.29 -1.07
N LEU A 120 2.43 37.29 -2.40
CA LEU A 120 1.73 38.30 -3.20
C LEU A 120 0.33 37.81 -3.59
N ASP A 121 -0.71 38.59 -3.28
CA ASP A 121 -2.11 38.22 -3.54
C ASP A 121 -2.37 37.89 -5.02
N SER A 122 -1.81 38.70 -5.94
CA SER A 122 -2.06 38.53 -7.37
C SER A 122 -1.48 37.22 -7.94
N THR A 123 -0.36 36.72 -7.43
CA THR A 123 0.35 35.54 -7.98
C THR A 123 0.17 34.26 -7.16
N ARG A 124 -0.53 34.32 -6.02
CA ARG A 124 -0.58 33.21 -5.06
C ARG A 124 -1.13 31.92 -5.67
N HIS A 125 -2.26 31.98 -6.36
CA HIS A 125 -2.85 30.79 -7.00
C HIS A 125 -1.96 30.23 -8.12
N VAL A 126 -1.25 31.09 -8.87
CA VAL A 126 -0.25 30.66 -9.87
C VAL A 126 0.89 29.89 -9.22
N ALA A 127 1.43 30.43 -8.11
CA ALA A 127 2.52 29.81 -7.38
C ALA A 127 2.12 28.47 -6.76
N LEU A 128 0.91 28.38 -6.20
CA LEU A 128 0.36 27.14 -5.64
C LEU A 128 0.04 26.11 -6.74
N ASN A 129 -0.59 26.51 -7.85
CA ASN A 129 -0.81 25.63 -9.01
C ASN A 129 0.52 25.10 -9.58
N ALA A 130 1.54 25.94 -9.65
CA ALA A 130 2.89 25.53 -10.06
C ALA A 130 3.47 24.47 -9.11
N LEU A 131 3.26 24.59 -7.79
CA LEU A 131 3.70 23.59 -6.81
C LEU A 131 2.92 22.28 -6.90
N VAL A 132 1.60 22.33 -7.12
CA VAL A 132 0.79 21.11 -7.35
C VAL A 132 1.27 20.38 -8.59
N MET A 133 1.44 21.07 -9.73
CA MET A 133 1.96 20.45 -10.97
C MET A 133 3.36 19.83 -10.79
N VAL A 134 4.25 20.56 -10.11
CA VAL A 134 5.62 20.11 -9.82
C VAL A 134 5.66 18.91 -8.89
N THR A 135 4.82 18.88 -7.85
CA THR A 135 4.79 17.78 -6.88
C THR A 135 4.08 16.54 -7.46
N HIS A 136 2.94 16.72 -8.13
CA HIS A 136 2.16 15.64 -8.75
C HIS A 136 3.03 14.78 -9.67
N HIS A 137 3.80 15.42 -10.57
CA HIS A 137 4.74 14.70 -11.45
C HIS A 137 6.14 14.51 -10.85
N GLY A 138 6.43 15.12 -9.70
CA GLY A 138 7.75 15.26 -9.09
C GLY A 138 8.44 13.96 -8.68
N GLY A 139 9.76 13.91 -8.85
CA GLY A 139 10.59 12.88 -8.24
C GLY A 139 10.73 13.09 -6.73
N GLU A 140 11.07 12.02 -6.00
CA GLU A 140 11.21 11.98 -4.54
C GLU A 140 12.06 13.15 -4.01
N GLU A 141 13.28 13.35 -4.52
CA GLU A 141 14.17 14.44 -4.09
C GLU A 141 13.54 15.83 -4.20
N SER A 142 12.79 16.10 -5.28
CA SER A 142 12.09 17.38 -5.46
C SER A 142 10.96 17.56 -4.45
N ARG A 143 10.19 16.49 -4.18
CA ARG A 143 9.10 16.48 -3.19
C ARG A 143 9.64 16.68 -1.76
N VAL A 144 10.70 15.96 -1.39
CA VAL A 144 11.39 16.13 -0.10
C VAL A 144 11.97 17.54 0.05
N GLN A 145 12.56 18.12 -1.01
CA GLN A 145 13.06 19.49 -0.97
C GLN A 145 11.94 20.52 -0.77
N ILE A 146 10.78 20.31 -1.40
CA ILE A 146 9.58 21.13 -1.23
C ILE A 146 9.07 21.02 0.21
N ALA A 147 8.94 19.82 0.78
CA ALA A 147 8.48 19.63 2.15
C ALA A 147 9.34 20.39 3.17
N ARG A 148 10.68 20.28 3.03
CA ARG A 148 11.67 20.97 3.89
C ARG A 148 11.58 22.50 3.82
N GLN A 149 11.36 23.06 2.64
CA GLN A 149 11.37 24.52 2.43
C GLN A 149 9.99 25.17 2.59
N LEU A 150 8.90 24.46 2.29
CA LEU A 150 7.57 25.06 2.14
C LEU A 150 6.52 24.60 3.16
N ASN A 151 6.64 23.44 3.82
CA ASN A 151 5.53 22.96 4.69
C ASN A 151 5.10 24.01 5.73
N LYS A 152 6.06 24.70 6.38
CA LYS A 152 5.76 25.78 7.34
C LYS A 152 5.07 26.99 6.70
N THR A 153 5.46 27.35 5.48
CA THR A 153 4.82 28.43 4.70
C THR A 153 3.41 28.05 4.26
N LEU A 154 3.20 26.80 3.82
CA LEU A 154 1.91 26.28 3.38
C LEU A 154 0.93 26.10 4.55
N VAL A 155 1.40 25.60 5.70
CA VAL A 155 0.62 25.57 6.95
C VAL A 155 0.14 26.97 7.32
N LYS A 156 1.06 27.94 7.34
CA LYS A 156 0.72 29.34 7.64
C LYS A 156 -0.28 29.90 6.63
N LEU A 157 -0.10 29.64 5.33
CA LEU A 157 -1.00 30.11 4.27
C LEU A 157 -2.44 29.58 4.45
N VAL A 158 -2.61 28.31 4.82
CA VAL A 158 -3.94 27.72 5.13
C VAL A 158 -4.59 28.34 6.37
N GLN A 159 -3.79 28.81 7.33
CA GLN A 159 -4.26 29.48 8.55
C GLN A 159 -4.62 30.96 8.31
N ASP A 160 -3.77 31.69 7.57
CA ASP A 160 -3.89 33.13 7.34
C ASP A 160 -4.94 33.48 6.27
N LEU A 161 -5.27 32.54 5.36
CA LEU A 161 -6.27 32.74 4.29
C LEU A 161 -7.50 31.84 4.49
N PRO A 162 -8.27 32.00 5.57
CA PRO A 162 -9.33 31.05 5.90
C PRO A 162 -10.48 31.04 4.89
N ASP A 163 -10.67 32.14 4.16
CA ASP A 163 -11.78 32.37 3.23
C ASP A 163 -11.42 32.11 1.75
N ASP A 164 -10.19 31.66 1.47
CA ASP A 164 -9.75 31.28 0.12
C ASP A 164 -9.69 29.74 -0.02
N PRO A 165 -10.81 29.08 -0.40
CA PRO A 165 -10.85 27.62 -0.49
C PRO A 165 -9.91 27.07 -1.57
N LYS A 166 -9.60 27.84 -2.62
CA LYS A 166 -8.73 27.39 -3.71
C LYS A 166 -7.26 27.39 -3.28
N ALA A 167 -6.81 28.43 -2.60
CA ALA A 167 -5.46 28.45 -2.04
C ALA A 167 -5.27 27.35 -0.98
N ILE A 168 -6.29 27.08 -0.15
CA ILE A 168 -6.27 25.98 0.82
C ILE A 168 -6.17 24.61 0.12
N GLU A 169 -6.99 24.36 -0.90
CA GLU A 169 -6.94 23.12 -1.70
C GLU A 169 -5.54 22.89 -2.27
N LEU A 170 -4.98 23.87 -2.99
CA LEU A 170 -3.69 23.73 -3.65
C LEU A 170 -2.52 23.61 -2.65
N ALA A 171 -2.61 24.28 -1.50
CA ALA A 171 -1.63 24.15 -0.43
C ALA A 171 -1.66 22.75 0.20
N ILE A 172 -2.85 22.19 0.47
CA ILE A 172 -3.01 20.83 1.00
C ILE A 172 -2.56 19.78 -0.02
N SER A 173 -2.96 19.89 -1.29
CA SER A 173 -2.49 18.98 -2.36
C SER A 173 -0.97 19.05 -2.55
N THR A 174 -0.34 20.21 -2.37
CA THR A 174 1.12 20.33 -2.35
C THR A 174 1.73 19.64 -1.14
N MET A 175 1.17 19.85 0.06
CA MET A 175 1.67 19.25 1.31
C MET A 175 1.49 17.73 1.34
N ASP A 176 0.41 17.20 0.75
CA ASP A 176 0.18 15.76 0.57
C ASP A 176 1.35 15.12 -0.20
N HIS A 177 1.46 15.41 -1.50
CA HIS A 177 2.53 14.89 -2.35
C HIS A 177 3.96 15.10 -1.79
N ALA A 178 4.22 16.26 -1.18
CA ALA A 178 5.54 16.60 -0.65
C ALA A 178 5.87 15.86 0.65
N THR A 179 4.92 15.74 1.57
CA THR A 179 5.14 15.12 2.89
C THR A 179 5.10 13.60 2.77
N GLU A 180 4.24 13.03 1.92
CA GLU A 180 4.21 11.58 1.66
C GLU A 180 5.54 11.04 1.14
N ALA A 181 6.25 11.79 0.30
CA ALA A 181 7.61 11.45 -0.15
C ALA A 181 8.64 11.35 0.99
N VAL A 182 8.29 11.73 2.22
CA VAL A 182 9.07 11.50 3.44
C VAL A 182 8.44 10.39 4.30
N ILE A 183 7.12 10.42 4.51
CA ILE A 183 6.45 9.63 5.56
C ILE A 183 5.73 8.36 5.07
N ALA A 184 5.66 8.11 3.76
CA ALA A 184 4.96 6.97 3.16
C ALA A 184 5.90 5.95 2.46
N ASN A 185 7.22 6.07 2.64
CA ASN A 185 8.22 5.18 2.06
C ASN A 185 8.28 3.80 2.74
N GLU A 186 8.92 2.82 2.11
CA GLU A 186 9.15 1.49 2.72
C GLU A 186 10.03 1.61 3.98
N ASP A 187 11.15 2.32 3.87
CA ASP A 187 12.07 2.59 4.98
C ASP A 187 11.60 3.78 5.85
N PRO A 188 11.84 3.73 7.18
CA PRO A 188 11.50 4.82 8.08
C PRO A 188 12.39 6.05 7.86
N PRO A 189 11.81 7.27 7.77
CA PRO A 189 12.58 8.51 7.59
C PRO A 189 13.40 8.88 8.83
N SER A 190 14.46 9.67 8.61
CA SER A 190 15.24 10.25 9.71
C SER A 190 14.36 11.11 10.63
N PRO A 191 14.39 10.93 11.97
CA PRO A 191 13.64 11.76 12.92
C PRO A 191 13.95 13.25 12.81
N VAL A 192 15.16 13.61 12.36
CA VAL A 192 15.55 15.01 12.09
C VAL A 192 14.73 15.59 10.95
N LEU A 193 14.55 14.83 9.87
CA LEU A 193 13.78 15.25 8.69
C LEU A 193 12.29 15.39 9.01
N VAL A 194 11.72 14.42 9.75
CA VAL A 194 10.32 14.48 10.22
C VAL A 194 10.07 15.74 11.07
N LYS A 195 11.01 16.12 11.93
CA LYS A 195 10.95 17.37 12.72
C LYS A 195 11.17 18.63 11.86
N GLU A 196 12.01 18.56 10.83
CA GLU A 196 12.32 19.69 9.95
C GLU A 196 11.09 20.13 9.14
N ILE A 197 10.36 19.17 8.57
CA ILE A 197 9.16 19.38 7.73
C ILE A 197 7.87 19.62 8.53
N ASP A 198 7.94 19.51 9.87
CA ASP A 198 6.86 19.75 10.83
C ASP A 198 5.54 19.00 10.52
N VAL A 199 5.64 17.66 10.42
CA VAL A 199 4.50 16.79 10.08
C VAL A 199 3.29 17.01 11.00
N GLN A 200 3.49 17.24 12.30
CA GLN A 200 2.36 17.43 13.23
C GLN A 200 1.54 18.68 12.90
N SER A 201 2.18 19.80 12.54
CA SER A 201 1.48 21.02 12.11
C SER A 201 0.76 20.82 10.78
N VAL A 202 1.36 20.09 9.83
CA VAL A 202 0.75 19.71 8.55
C VAL A 202 -0.51 18.87 8.75
N LEU A 203 -0.45 17.84 9.60
CA LEU A 203 -1.62 17.01 9.91
C LEU A 203 -2.72 17.83 10.62
N ALA A 204 -2.35 18.68 11.59
CA ALA A 204 -3.30 19.50 12.33
C ALA A 204 -4.05 20.51 11.45
N VAL A 205 -3.33 21.20 10.54
CA VAL A 205 -3.97 22.19 9.65
C VAL A 205 -4.88 21.51 8.62
N THR A 206 -4.51 20.32 8.13
CA THR A 206 -5.32 19.51 7.22
C THR A 206 -6.64 19.07 7.86
N VAL A 207 -6.61 18.58 9.12
CA VAL A 207 -7.84 18.25 9.87
C VAL A 207 -8.69 19.50 10.12
N ALA A 208 -8.08 20.65 10.41
CA ALA A 208 -8.81 21.90 10.61
C ALA A 208 -9.48 22.41 9.32
N ALA A 209 -8.80 22.34 8.17
CA ALA A 209 -9.36 22.72 6.87
C ALA A 209 -10.59 21.88 6.50
N LEU A 210 -10.59 20.59 6.82
CA LEU A 210 -11.71 19.68 6.57
C LEU A 210 -12.98 19.97 7.36
N ARG A 211 -12.93 20.84 8.39
CA ARG A 211 -14.14 21.30 9.09
C ARG A 211 -14.91 22.38 8.33
N LYS A 212 -14.35 22.96 7.27
CA LYS A 212 -14.97 24.05 6.52
C LYS A 212 -16.09 23.52 5.60
N PRO A 213 -17.23 24.24 5.45
CA PRO A 213 -18.31 23.80 4.56
C PRO A 213 -17.97 23.91 3.07
N THR A 214 -16.91 24.64 2.73
CA THR A 214 -16.46 24.96 1.36
C THR A 214 -15.42 23.99 0.79
N VAL A 215 -15.21 22.83 1.43
CA VAL A 215 -14.26 21.82 0.93
C VAL A 215 -14.68 21.23 -0.42
N SER A 216 -13.71 21.10 -1.32
CA SER A 216 -13.86 20.44 -2.63
C SER A 216 -13.55 18.94 -2.54
N TYR A 217 -13.90 18.21 -3.60
CA TYR A 217 -13.50 16.80 -3.75
C TYR A 217 -11.98 16.64 -3.70
N THR A 218 -11.24 17.43 -4.49
CA THR A 218 -9.78 17.43 -4.58
C THR A 218 -9.12 17.63 -3.21
N LEU A 219 -9.58 18.60 -2.43
CA LEU A 219 -9.08 18.88 -1.08
C LEU A 219 -9.29 17.66 -0.18
N VAL A 220 -10.49 17.08 -0.17
CA VAL A 220 -10.81 15.92 0.68
C VAL A 220 -10.00 14.69 0.30
N SER A 221 -9.84 14.40 -0.99
CA SER A 221 -9.07 13.23 -1.46
C SER A 221 -7.59 13.30 -1.07
N HIS A 222 -6.91 14.43 -1.34
CA HIS A 222 -5.49 14.62 -0.95
C HIS A 222 -5.33 14.69 0.58
N ALA A 223 -6.26 15.34 1.28
CA ALA A 223 -6.24 15.37 2.75
C ALA A 223 -6.38 13.96 3.34
N LEU A 224 -7.29 13.13 2.83
CA LEU A 224 -7.45 11.76 3.33
C LEU A 224 -6.22 10.89 3.04
N ASN A 225 -5.62 11.05 1.85
CA ASN A 225 -4.38 10.35 1.47
C ASN A 225 -3.27 10.62 2.50
N LEU A 226 -2.89 11.88 2.66
CA LEU A 226 -1.93 12.37 3.66
C LEU A 226 -2.22 11.90 5.10
N LEU A 227 -3.49 11.97 5.54
CA LEU A 227 -3.88 11.55 6.90
C LEU A 227 -3.85 10.02 7.08
N ALA A 228 -4.02 9.23 6.01
CA ALA A 228 -4.03 7.76 6.04
C ALA A 228 -2.65 7.13 5.77
N SER A 229 -1.72 7.86 5.14
CA SER A 229 -0.34 7.44 4.94
C SER A 229 0.55 7.76 6.16
N ALA A 230 0.35 8.93 6.80
CA ALA A 230 1.13 9.36 7.95
C ALA A 230 1.28 8.36 9.11
N PRO A 231 0.28 7.52 9.46
CA PRO A 231 0.43 6.52 10.52
C PRO A 231 1.50 5.45 10.26
N GLN A 232 2.00 5.29 9.03
CA GLN A 232 3.09 4.38 8.68
C GLN A 232 4.35 4.64 9.52
N HIS A 233 4.80 5.90 9.56
CA HIS A 233 6.04 6.31 10.23
C HIS A 233 5.86 7.39 11.31
N CYS A 234 4.68 8.04 11.37
CA CYS A 234 4.38 9.11 12.32
C CYS A 234 3.18 8.82 13.28
N PRO A 235 2.97 7.59 13.78
CA PRO A 235 1.74 7.24 14.53
C PRO A 235 1.57 8.05 15.83
N ALA A 236 2.66 8.41 16.52
CA ALA A 236 2.61 9.25 17.72
C ALA A 236 2.12 10.67 17.41
N MET A 237 2.53 11.26 16.28
CA MET A 237 2.05 12.57 15.83
C MET A 237 0.58 12.51 15.40
N CYS A 238 0.17 11.43 14.72
CA CYS A 238 -1.23 11.20 14.35
C CYS A 238 -2.14 11.16 15.59
N LYS A 239 -1.72 10.48 16.67
CA LYS A 239 -2.44 10.42 17.95
C LYS A 239 -2.46 11.77 18.71
N ALA A 240 -1.50 12.65 18.44
CA ALA A 240 -1.42 13.97 19.06
C ALA A 240 -2.33 15.03 18.40
N VAL A 241 -2.84 14.77 17.18
CA VAL A 241 -3.74 15.68 16.46
C VAL A 241 -5.21 15.40 16.82
N PRO A 242 -5.92 16.33 17.48
CA PRO A 242 -7.32 16.12 17.86
C PRO A 242 -8.22 15.89 16.64
N GLY A 243 -9.08 14.87 16.72
CA GLY A 243 -10.05 14.54 15.68
C GLY A 243 -9.50 13.75 14.49
N LEU A 244 -8.18 13.60 14.32
CA LEU A 244 -7.60 12.88 13.16
C LEU A 244 -8.11 11.44 13.07
N THR A 245 -7.96 10.65 14.14
CA THR A 245 -8.43 9.25 14.18
C THR A 245 -9.94 9.13 13.95
N ALA A 246 -10.72 10.07 14.48
CA ALA A 246 -12.18 10.10 14.31
C ALA A 246 -12.54 10.41 12.85
N LEU A 247 -11.90 11.40 12.24
CA LEU A 247 -12.04 11.74 10.82
C LEU A 247 -11.70 10.55 9.91
N THR A 248 -10.56 9.88 10.13
CA THR A 248 -10.21 8.68 9.34
C THR A 248 -11.24 7.56 9.55
N ALA A 249 -11.72 7.34 10.78
CA ALA A 249 -12.78 6.37 11.05
C ALA A 249 -14.13 6.73 10.40
N ALA A 250 -14.43 8.02 10.22
CA ALA A 250 -15.66 8.47 9.56
C ALA A 250 -15.70 8.06 8.08
N PHE A 251 -14.56 8.12 7.38
CA PHE A 251 -14.46 7.72 5.97
C PHE A 251 -14.69 6.22 5.72
N LEU A 252 -14.72 5.38 6.77
CA LEU A 252 -15.25 4.01 6.68
C LEU A 252 -16.75 3.97 6.32
N ARG A 253 -17.47 5.11 6.37
CA ARG A 253 -18.86 5.27 5.94
C ARG A 253 -19.03 5.84 4.53
N SER A 254 -17.96 6.21 3.82
CA SER A 254 -18.07 6.68 2.43
C SER A 254 -18.66 5.59 1.53
N LYS A 255 -19.48 5.96 0.53
CA LYS A 255 -19.98 5.05 -0.51
C LYS A 255 -18.86 4.47 -1.37
N ASN A 256 -17.75 5.18 -1.55
CA ASN A 256 -16.62 4.73 -2.35
C ASN A 256 -15.74 3.73 -1.59
N ILE A 257 -15.64 2.49 -2.08
CA ILE A 257 -14.92 1.42 -1.37
C ILE A 257 -13.39 1.64 -1.35
N ASN A 258 -12.82 2.36 -2.33
CA ASN A 258 -11.39 2.70 -2.33
C ASN A 258 -11.10 3.65 -1.15
N ILE A 259 -11.96 4.64 -0.94
CA ILE A 259 -11.89 5.59 0.17
C ILE A 259 -12.01 4.89 1.53
N ARG A 260 -12.93 3.92 1.65
CA ARG A 260 -13.00 3.04 2.84
C ARG A 260 -11.73 2.21 3.03
N ALA A 261 -11.10 1.72 1.96
CA ALA A 261 -9.86 0.95 2.02
C ALA A 261 -8.65 1.82 2.42
N THR A 262 -8.54 3.05 1.90
CA THR A 262 -7.51 4.02 2.32
C THR A 262 -7.65 4.36 3.81
N ALA A 263 -8.87 4.69 4.26
CA ALA A 263 -9.17 4.94 5.67
C ALA A 263 -8.82 3.74 6.57
N MET A 264 -9.26 2.53 6.19
CA MET A 264 -8.93 1.29 6.91
C MET A 264 -7.42 1.01 6.92
N GLY A 265 -6.70 1.34 5.84
CA GLY A 265 -5.25 1.21 5.75
C GLY A 265 -4.53 2.10 6.75
N GLY A 266 -4.93 3.36 6.89
CA GLY A 266 -4.39 4.27 7.91
C GLY A 266 -4.66 3.78 9.34
N LEU A 267 -5.86 3.27 9.61
CA LEU A 267 -6.23 2.72 10.92
C LEU A 267 -5.49 1.41 11.25
N LEU A 268 -5.21 0.57 10.25
CA LEU A 268 -4.36 -0.62 10.38
C LEU A 268 -2.89 -0.25 10.67
N ARG A 269 -2.38 0.85 10.12
CA ARG A 269 -1.00 1.32 10.33
C ARG A 269 -0.79 1.95 11.71
N LEU A 270 -1.77 2.72 12.20
CA LEU A 270 -1.68 3.47 13.45
C LEU A 270 -1.23 2.68 14.71
N PRO A 271 -1.63 1.41 14.93
CA PRO A 271 -1.16 0.62 16.06
C PRO A 271 0.12 -0.19 15.82
N ILE A 272 0.74 -0.20 14.61
CA ILE A 272 1.85 -1.11 14.27
C ILE A 272 3.00 -1.05 15.29
N ALA A 273 3.42 0.14 15.71
CA ALA A 273 4.52 0.33 16.67
C ALA A 273 4.21 -0.19 18.10
N GLU A 274 2.94 -0.48 18.41
CA GLU A 274 2.47 -1.04 19.68
C GLU A 274 2.08 -2.53 19.56
N CYS A 275 2.31 -3.14 18.40
CA CYS A 275 1.90 -4.51 18.14
C CYS A 275 2.85 -5.53 18.77
N GLU A 276 2.27 -6.50 19.46
CA GLU A 276 2.95 -7.72 19.86
C GLU A 276 2.98 -8.72 18.70
N GLN A 277 4.09 -9.43 18.52
CA GLN A 277 4.08 -10.64 17.71
C GLN A 277 3.13 -11.66 18.36
N ASP A 278 2.34 -12.34 17.52
CA ASP A 278 1.51 -13.49 17.92
C ASP A 278 2.40 -14.72 18.17
N ALA A 279 3.21 -14.61 19.23
CA ALA A 279 4.21 -15.59 19.60
C ALA A 279 3.52 -16.84 20.17
N MET A 280 3.79 -17.96 19.51
CA MET A 280 3.26 -19.28 19.81
C MET A 280 3.80 -19.80 21.16
N HIS A 281 3.12 -19.47 22.26
CA HIS A 281 3.40 -20.02 23.59
C HIS A 281 2.27 -20.94 24.05
N PHE A 282 2.60 -22.21 24.26
CA PHE A 282 1.71 -23.23 24.78
C PHE A 282 2.17 -23.62 26.18
N ASP A 283 1.33 -23.40 27.18
CA ASP A 283 1.55 -23.87 28.55
C ASP A 283 0.74 -25.16 28.79
N PRO A 284 1.38 -26.34 28.80
CA PRO A 284 0.68 -27.60 29.07
C PRO A 284 0.19 -27.69 30.52
N ASN A 285 0.83 -27.00 31.48
CA ASN A 285 0.41 -27.05 32.88
C ASN A 285 -0.86 -26.21 33.11
N GLY A 286 -0.90 -25.01 32.54
CA GLY A 286 -2.11 -24.18 32.49
C GLY A 286 -3.29 -24.89 31.81
N LEU A 287 -3.03 -25.59 30.70
CA LEU A 287 -4.05 -26.40 30.01
C LEU A 287 -4.63 -27.49 30.92
N MET A 288 -3.77 -28.25 31.61
CA MET A 288 -4.20 -29.32 32.52
C MET A 288 -4.93 -28.79 33.75
N ALA A 289 -4.53 -27.62 34.27
CA ALA A 289 -5.23 -26.94 35.37
C ALA A 289 -6.63 -26.47 34.95
N ALA A 290 -6.77 -25.86 33.77
CA ALA A 290 -8.07 -25.46 33.21
C ALA A 290 -8.99 -26.67 32.99
N ALA A 291 -8.44 -27.76 32.45
CA ALA A 291 -9.17 -29.01 32.26
C ALA A 291 -9.68 -29.63 33.58
N ALA A 292 -8.89 -29.55 34.66
CA ALA A 292 -9.25 -30.06 35.97
C ALA A 292 -10.27 -29.16 36.70
N ALA A 293 -10.21 -27.84 36.48
CA ALA A 293 -11.16 -26.88 37.06
C ALA A 293 -12.55 -26.93 36.39
N GLY A 294 -12.60 -27.21 35.08
CA GLY A 294 -13.81 -27.16 34.28
C GLY A 294 -14.20 -25.73 33.85
N PRO A 295 -14.90 -25.57 32.72
CA PRO A 295 -15.32 -24.25 32.23
C PRO A 295 -16.41 -23.63 33.13
N PRO A 296 -16.44 -22.29 33.31
CA PRO A 296 -17.58 -21.58 33.88
C PRO A 296 -18.89 -21.87 33.13
N ASP A 297 -20.02 -21.83 33.82
CA ASP A 297 -21.36 -22.18 33.30
C ASP A 297 -21.67 -21.59 31.91
N HIS A 298 -21.40 -20.29 31.70
CA HIS A 298 -21.70 -19.63 30.42
C HIS A 298 -20.79 -20.08 29.26
N LEU A 299 -19.61 -20.62 29.55
CA LEU A 299 -18.74 -21.28 28.57
C LEU A 299 -19.12 -22.75 28.39
N LEU A 300 -19.63 -23.41 29.44
CA LEU A 300 -20.16 -24.77 29.37
C LEU A 300 -21.39 -24.84 28.46
N ASP A 301 -22.32 -23.89 28.55
CA ASP A 301 -23.47 -23.79 27.65
C ASP A 301 -23.03 -23.71 26.18
N ILE A 302 -22.08 -22.81 25.86
CA ILE A 302 -21.51 -22.65 24.51
C ILE A 302 -20.78 -23.93 24.05
N ALA A 303 -20.10 -24.61 24.97
CA ALA A 303 -19.42 -25.88 24.71
C ALA A 303 -20.39 -27.02 24.41
N VAL A 304 -21.53 -27.08 25.12
CA VAL A 304 -22.59 -28.07 24.90
C VAL A 304 -23.28 -27.82 23.56
N ASP A 305 -23.66 -26.57 23.26
CA ASP A 305 -24.29 -26.19 21.99
C ASP A 305 -23.41 -26.51 20.76
N TYR A 306 -22.09 -26.34 20.87
CA TYR A 306 -21.15 -26.69 19.80
C TYR A 306 -20.80 -28.19 19.73
N GLY A 307 -20.82 -28.86 20.89
CA GLY A 307 -20.41 -30.25 21.11
C GLY A 307 -19.03 -30.33 21.76
N VAL A 308 -18.99 -30.71 23.05
CA VAL A 308 -17.78 -30.74 23.90
C VAL A 308 -16.63 -31.55 23.29
N ASP A 309 -16.90 -32.71 22.70
CA ASP A 309 -15.89 -33.58 22.07
C ASP A 309 -15.18 -32.95 20.86
N ARG A 310 -15.72 -31.83 20.33
CA ARG A 310 -15.19 -31.09 19.18
C ARG A 310 -14.39 -29.83 19.57
N LEU A 311 -14.35 -29.45 20.85
CA LEU A 311 -13.58 -28.32 21.33
C LEU A 311 -12.08 -28.52 21.09
N ASP A 312 -11.34 -27.45 20.78
CA ASP A 312 -9.90 -27.53 20.58
C ASP A 312 -9.19 -28.02 21.86
N LEU A 313 -9.64 -27.57 23.04
CA LEU A 313 -9.20 -28.04 24.35
C LEU A 313 -9.38 -29.55 24.51
N HIS A 314 -10.59 -30.07 24.26
CA HIS A 314 -10.89 -31.50 24.41
C HIS A 314 -10.08 -32.35 23.41
N VAL A 315 -10.05 -31.93 22.14
CA VAL A 315 -9.29 -32.61 21.08
C VAL A 315 -7.80 -32.64 21.43
N MET A 316 -7.26 -31.55 21.96
CA MET A 316 -5.86 -31.45 22.37
C MET A 316 -5.52 -32.37 23.56
N LEU A 317 -6.31 -32.35 24.63
CA LEU A 317 -6.11 -33.22 25.81
C LEU A 317 -6.14 -34.71 25.41
N LYS A 318 -7.13 -35.10 24.60
CA LYS A 318 -7.26 -36.46 24.08
C LYS A 318 -6.09 -36.85 23.18
N ALA A 319 -5.62 -35.92 22.35
CA ALA A 319 -4.44 -36.12 21.50
C ALA A 319 -3.15 -36.24 22.31
N MET A 320 -2.98 -35.47 23.39
CA MET A 320 -1.82 -35.57 24.31
C MET A 320 -1.76 -36.93 25.03
N GLY A 321 -2.91 -37.47 25.45
CA GLY A 321 -2.99 -38.83 26.00
C GLY A 321 -2.55 -39.89 24.97
N VAL A 322 -3.14 -39.87 23.77
CA VAL A 322 -2.78 -40.79 22.67
C VAL A 322 -1.31 -40.65 22.25
N TYR A 323 -0.77 -39.44 22.28
CA TYR A 323 0.64 -39.16 22.01
C TYR A 323 1.57 -39.81 23.04
N THR A 324 1.29 -39.59 24.33
CA THR A 324 2.08 -40.12 25.45
C THR A 324 2.12 -41.66 25.42
N ASP A 325 0.96 -42.27 25.16
CA ASP A 325 0.81 -43.71 24.92
C ASP A 325 1.66 -44.21 23.75
N ALA A 326 1.60 -43.52 22.60
CA ALA A 326 2.30 -43.93 21.39
C ALA A 326 3.83 -43.84 21.56
N ILE A 327 4.32 -42.75 22.15
CA ILE A 327 5.74 -42.57 22.48
C ILE A 327 6.20 -43.65 23.47
N SER A 328 5.43 -43.89 24.54
CA SER A 328 5.81 -44.88 25.57
C SER A 328 5.92 -46.30 25.00
N ARG A 329 5.01 -46.69 24.09
CA ARG A 329 5.09 -47.98 23.38
C ARG A 329 6.30 -48.03 22.44
N ALA A 330 6.53 -46.99 21.65
CA ALA A 330 7.66 -46.91 20.72
C ALA A 330 9.04 -46.94 21.41
N MET A 331 9.13 -46.51 22.67
CA MET A 331 10.33 -46.66 23.50
C MET A 331 10.59 -48.13 23.90
N GLN A 332 9.53 -48.96 23.98
CA GLN A 332 9.60 -50.38 24.35
C GLN A 332 9.75 -51.29 23.13
N ASP A 333 8.87 -51.17 22.13
CA ASP A 333 8.79 -52.04 20.95
C ASP A 333 9.70 -51.59 19.79
N ARG A 334 10.14 -50.33 19.80
CA ARG A 334 10.96 -49.67 18.75
C ARG A 334 10.28 -49.58 17.38
N ASP A 335 8.95 -49.73 17.29
CA ASP A 335 8.20 -49.60 16.03
C ASP A 335 7.99 -48.13 15.65
N MET A 336 9.04 -47.54 15.06
CA MET A 336 9.02 -46.19 14.51
C MET A 336 8.01 -46.03 13.36
N TYR A 337 7.58 -47.11 12.70
CA TYR A 337 6.55 -47.06 11.65
C TYR A 337 5.16 -46.90 12.27
N ALA A 338 4.81 -47.70 13.28
CA ALA A 338 3.55 -47.56 14.01
C ALA A 338 3.45 -46.21 14.73
N LEU A 339 4.54 -45.76 15.37
CA LEU A 339 4.62 -44.41 15.92
C LEU A 339 4.40 -43.37 14.83
N GLY A 340 5.04 -43.50 13.67
CA GLY A 340 4.91 -42.56 12.55
C GLY A 340 3.46 -42.41 12.06
N LYS A 341 2.72 -43.52 11.91
CA LYS A 341 1.29 -43.45 11.54
C LYS A 341 0.45 -42.73 12.62
N LYS A 342 0.78 -42.86 13.90
CA LYS A 342 0.12 -42.12 14.99
C LYS A 342 0.48 -40.63 14.99
N LEU A 343 1.76 -40.28 14.85
CA LEU A 343 2.18 -38.87 14.83
C LEU A 343 1.59 -38.09 13.64
N VAL A 344 1.39 -38.74 12.48
CA VAL A 344 0.73 -38.12 11.32
C VAL A 344 -0.75 -37.86 11.51
N ASP A 345 -1.46 -38.78 12.17
CA ASP A 345 -2.87 -38.60 12.56
C ASP A 345 -3.01 -37.44 13.56
N LEU A 346 -2.16 -37.40 14.58
CA LEU A 346 -2.15 -36.37 15.61
C LEU A 346 -1.77 -34.97 15.07
N THR A 347 -0.75 -34.89 14.19
CA THR A 347 -0.29 -33.64 13.55
C THR A 347 -1.38 -32.97 12.69
N GLN A 348 -2.37 -33.75 12.24
CA GLN A 348 -3.51 -33.24 11.47
C GLN A 348 -4.78 -33.04 12.33
N ARG A 349 -4.72 -33.31 13.65
CA ARG A 349 -5.84 -33.12 14.58
C ARG A 349 -5.72 -31.87 15.46
N ALA A 350 -4.51 -31.52 15.89
CA ALA A 350 -4.26 -30.32 16.69
C ALA A 350 -2.82 -29.80 16.52
N GLU A 351 -2.62 -28.51 16.80
CA GLU A 351 -1.38 -27.79 16.52
C GLU A 351 -0.20 -28.20 17.44
N TYR A 352 -0.49 -28.48 18.72
CA TYR A 352 0.49 -28.60 19.82
C TYR A 352 0.76 -30.01 20.32
N VAL A 353 0.23 -31.05 19.67
CA VAL A 353 0.33 -32.44 20.20
C VAL A 353 1.77 -32.92 20.36
N ILE A 354 2.70 -32.39 19.57
CA ILE A 354 4.12 -32.76 19.58
C ILE A 354 4.92 -31.57 20.06
N ALA A 355 5.22 -31.54 21.36
CA ALA A 355 5.97 -30.49 22.04
C ALA A 355 7.49 -30.74 22.02
N GLU A 356 8.29 -29.68 22.05
CA GLU A 356 9.72 -29.78 22.38
C GLU A 356 9.88 -30.22 23.85
N GLY A 357 10.84 -31.11 24.10
CA GLY A 357 11.08 -31.67 25.43
C GLY A 357 11.60 -33.11 25.36
N GLY A 358 11.57 -33.78 26.50
CA GLY A 358 11.91 -35.19 26.68
C GLY A 358 11.39 -35.66 28.04
N TRP A 359 11.72 -36.89 28.44
CA TRP A 359 11.49 -37.36 29.81
C TRP A 359 12.19 -36.44 30.83
N GLN A 360 11.55 -36.17 31.97
CA GLN A 360 12.07 -35.30 33.03
C GLN A 360 12.16 -36.03 34.37
N SER A 361 13.16 -35.69 35.20
CA SER A 361 13.14 -36.02 36.63
C SER A 361 12.16 -35.15 37.41
N ALA A 362 11.92 -35.49 38.69
CA ALA A 362 11.04 -34.75 39.60
C ALA A 362 11.46 -33.28 39.85
N ASP A 363 12.68 -32.89 39.47
CA ASP A 363 13.21 -31.53 39.49
C ASP A 363 13.01 -30.76 38.16
N GLY A 364 12.35 -31.38 37.17
CA GLY A 364 12.12 -30.81 35.83
C GLY A 364 13.30 -30.95 34.86
N ARG A 365 14.43 -31.53 35.26
CA ARG A 365 15.60 -31.72 34.39
C ARG A 365 15.30 -32.79 33.32
N VAL A 366 15.42 -32.43 32.04
CA VAL A 366 15.26 -33.39 30.93
C VAL A 366 16.40 -34.40 30.93
N PHE A 367 16.08 -35.69 30.85
CA PHE A 367 17.05 -36.79 30.81
C PHE A 367 17.87 -36.78 29.51
N GLY A 368 19.18 -37.01 29.65
CA GLY A 368 20.09 -37.17 28.53
C GLY A 368 20.16 -38.61 28.03
N ALA A 369 21.02 -38.84 27.03
CA ALA A 369 21.27 -40.18 26.49
C ALA A 369 21.86 -41.15 27.52
N ALA A 370 22.62 -40.64 28.50
CA ALA A 370 23.22 -41.45 29.56
C ALA A 370 22.14 -41.98 30.52
N GLU A 371 21.17 -41.17 30.91
CA GLU A 371 20.07 -41.58 31.80
C GLU A 371 19.02 -42.43 31.09
N LEU A 372 18.78 -42.21 29.80
CA LEU A 372 17.82 -42.99 28.99
C LEU A 372 18.39 -44.29 28.41
N GLY A 373 19.72 -44.50 28.48
CA GLY A 373 20.40 -45.69 27.99
C GLY A 373 20.18 -45.92 26.50
N ASN A 374 19.74 -47.13 26.12
CA ASN A 374 19.54 -47.53 24.73
C ASN A 374 18.16 -47.07 24.19
N ALA A 375 17.84 -45.79 24.36
CA ALA A 375 16.63 -45.18 23.84
C ALA A 375 16.74 -44.84 22.34
N PRO A 376 15.66 -44.96 21.55
CA PRO A 376 15.68 -44.61 20.12
C PRO A 376 15.85 -43.10 19.86
N PHE A 377 15.46 -42.24 20.81
CA PHE A 377 15.61 -40.79 20.77
C PHE A 377 15.63 -40.23 22.20
N THR A 378 16.25 -39.07 22.41
CA THR A 378 16.29 -38.37 23.70
C THR A 378 15.25 -37.27 23.82
N ARG A 379 14.95 -36.57 22.72
CA ARG A 379 13.86 -35.59 22.64
C ARG A 379 12.66 -36.12 21.86
N TRP A 380 11.50 -35.65 22.26
CA TRP A 380 10.19 -35.89 21.64
C TRP A 380 10.14 -35.58 20.15
N THR A 381 10.75 -34.47 19.74
CA THR A 381 10.72 -33.99 18.35
C THR A 381 11.74 -34.69 17.45
N ASP A 382 12.76 -35.33 18.04
CA ASP A 382 13.74 -36.13 17.31
C ASP A 382 13.18 -37.50 16.87
N ALA A 383 12.01 -37.89 17.39
CA ALA A 383 11.25 -39.02 16.86
C ALA A 383 10.71 -38.77 15.43
N LEU A 384 10.45 -37.51 15.04
CA LEU A 384 9.80 -37.18 13.77
C LEU A 384 10.60 -37.65 12.54
N PRO A 385 11.92 -37.37 12.40
CA PRO A 385 12.68 -37.84 11.25
C PRO A 385 12.91 -39.37 11.26
N LEU A 386 12.96 -40.00 12.44
CA LEU A 386 13.06 -41.46 12.57
C LEU A 386 11.79 -42.15 12.07
N CYS A 387 10.63 -41.64 12.46
CA CYS A 387 9.33 -42.06 11.94
C CYS A 387 9.20 -41.82 10.44
N ALA A 388 9.59 -40.64 9.94
CA ALA A 388 9.57 -40.33 8.51
C ALA A 388 10.46 -41.30 7.70
N LYS A 389 11.65 -41.63 8.22
CA LYS A 389 12.54 -42.65 7.63
C LYS A 389 11.89 -44.04 7.60
N ALA A 390 11.26 -44.48 8.69
CA ALA A 390 10.58 -45.77 8.77
C ALA A 390 9.38 -45.87 7.81
N LEU A 391 8.60 -44.79 7.67
CA LEU A 391 7.51 -44.68 6.70
C LEU A 391 8.04 -44.77 5.25
N ARG A 392 9.10 -44.02 4.91
CA ARG A 392 9.71 -44.09 3.56
C ARG A 392 10.31 -45.46 3.25
N ALA A 393 10.87 -46.16 4.24
CA ALA A 393 11.40 -47.51 4.05
C ALA A 393 10.33 -48.54 3.66
N LYS A 394 9.06 -48.32 4.04
CA LYS A 394 7.93 -49.16 3.60
C LYS A 394 7.39 -48.79 2.22
N GLY A 395 7.55 -47.53 1.81
CA GLY A 395 7.39 -47.09 0.41
C GLY A 395 5.95 -47.00 -0.13
N GLY A 396 4.92 -47.27 0.68
CA GLY A 396 3.52 -47.07 0.27
C GLY A 396 3.21 -45.60 -0.04
N LYS A 397 2.30 -45.31 -0.99
CA LYS A 397 1.95 -43.92 -1.36
C LYS A 397 1.51 -43.09 -0.14
N ASP A 398 0.61 -43.65 0.66
CA ASP A 398 0.13 -43.05 1.91
C ASP A 398 1.21 -42.97 3.01
N ASP A 399 2.29 -43.75 2.89
CA ASP A 399 3.44 -43.70 3.81
C ASP A 399 4.46 -42.62 3.40
N LEU A 400 4.64 -42.38 2.10
CA LEU A 400 5.45 -41.27 1.58
C LEU A 400 4.81 -39.90 1.93
N ASP A 401 3.48 -39.79 1.77
CA ASP A 401 2.75 -38.57 2.16
C ASP A 401 2.76 -38.37 3.68
N ALA A 402 2.64 -39.46 4.45
CA ALA A 402 2.81 -39.45 5.91
C ALA A 402 4.22 -38.98 6.33
N ALA A 403 5.27 -39.46 5.68
CA ALA A 403 6.64 -39.06 5.98
C ALA A 403 6.88 -37.55 5.73
N ASP A 404 6.35 -37.02 4.62
CA ASP A 404 6.50 -35.60 4.30
C ASP A 404 5.72 -34.70 5.29
N ILE A 405 4.58 -35.15 5.84
CA ILE A 405 3.88 -34.44 6.93
C ILE A 405 4.77 -34.32 8.18
N LEU A 406 5.44 -35.41 8.59
CA LEU A 406 6.31 -35.39 9.78
C LEU A 406 7.55 -34.51 9.57
N ASP A 407 8.18 -34.58 8.41
CA ASP A 407 9.34 -33.75 8.09
C ASP A 407 8.96 -32.26 7.99
N MET A 408 7.82 -31.93 7.37
CA MET A 408 7.32 -30.55 7.37
C MET A 408 7.06 -30.04 8.80
N LYS A 409 6.44 -30.85 9.67
CA LYS A 409 6.21 -30.48 11.08
C LYS A 409 7.53 -30.32 11.84
N PHE A 410 8.51 -31.19 11.63
CA PHE A 410 9.85 -31.09 12.20
C PHE A 410 10.56 -29.80 11.75
N LEU A 411 10.54 -29.48 10.46
CA LEU A 411 11.14 -28.27 9.91
C LEU A 411 10.50 -27.00 10.49
N ILE A 412 9.17 -26.97 10.67
CA ILE A 412 8.46 -25.86 11.32
C ILE A 412 8.88 -25.71 12.79
N ILE A 413 8.93 -26.81 13.56
CA ILE A 413 9.40 -26.79 14.96
C ILE A 413 10.84 -26.27 15.06
N ARG A 414 11.71 -26.65 14.12
CA ARG A 414 13.09 -26.17 14.02
C ARG A 414 13.23 -24.79 13.34
N GLN A 415 12.13 -24.05 13.14
CA GLN A 415 12.08 -22.71 12.52
C GLN A 415 12.62 -22.63 11.07
N ARG A 416 12.72 -23.77 10.38
CA ARG A 416 13.21 -23.91 9.00
C ARG A 416 12.08 -23.82 7.97
N LEU A 417 11.28 -22.75 8.08
CA LEU A 417 10.06 -22.59 7.29
C LEU A 417 10.28 -22.61 5.76
N PRO A 418 11.32 -21.98 5.17
CA PRO A 418 11.55 -22.03 3.73
C PRO A 418 11.75 -23.47 3.19
N GLU A 419 12.40 -24.33 3.98
CA GLU A 419 12.61 -25.73 3.63
C GLU A 419 11.32 -26.55 3.77
N ALA A 420 10.48 -26.25 4.77
CA ALA A 420 9.15 -26.85 4.92
C ALA A 420 8.25 -26.51 3.71
N ILE A 421 8.31 -25.27 3.22
CA ILE A 421 7.59 -24.81 2.01
C ILE A 421 8.13 -25.52 0.76
N ALA A 422 9.45 -25.64 0.60
CA ALA A 422 10.07 -26.37 -0.50
C ALA A 422 9.66 -27.85 -0.52
N LEU A 423 9.64 -28.51 0.64
CA LEU A 423 9.15 -29.88 0.81
C LEU A 423 7.65 -29.99 0.50
N GLY A 424 6.82 -29.06 0.99
CA GLY A 424 5.39 -29.00 0.65
C GLY A 424 5.15 -28.88 -0.85
N ASN A 425 5.91 -28.02 -1.53
CA ASN A 425 5.88 -27.84 -2.99
C ASN A 425 6.33 -29.11 -3.76
N ALA A 426 7.26 -29.90 -3.20
CA ALA A 426 7.62 -31.21 -3.76
C ALA A 426 6.51 -32.26 -3.51
N ALA A 427 5.92 -32.28 -2.31
CA ALA A 427 4.87 -33.21 -1.93
C ALA A 427 3.60 -33.03 -2.77
N ILE A 428 3.15 -31.80 -3.05
CA ILE A 428 1.97 -31.57 -3.91
C ILE A 428 2.20 -31.94 -5.39
N LYS A 429 3.45 -32.00 -5.87
CA LYS A 429 3.76 -32.52 -7.21
C LYS A 429 3.55 -34.04 -7.28
N ARG A 430 3.79 -34.76 -6.17
CA ARG A 430 3.55 -36.21 -6.05
C ARG A 430 2.07 -36.51 -5.75
N ASN A 431 1.47 -35.79 -4.81
CA ASN A 431 0.05 -35.90 -4.47
C ASN A 431 -0.62 -34.51 -4.39
N PRO A 432 -1.28 -34.04 -5.48
CA PRO A 432 -2.00 -32.78 -5.50
C PRO A 432 -3.20 -32.67 -4.55
N ARG A 433 -3.56 -33.74 -3.82
CA ARG A 433 -4.67 -33.78 -2.83
C ARG A 433 -4.18 -33.76 -1.38
N LEU A 434 -2.89 -33.57 -1.12
CA LEU A 434 -2.31 -33.52 0.23
C LEU A 434 -2.59 -32.16 0.91
N ALA A 435 -3.73 -32.04 1.57
CA ALA A 435 -4.20 -30.79 2.18
C ALA A 435 -3.18 -30.12 3.12
N TYR A 436 -2.47 -30.91 3.93
CA TYR A 436 -1.47 -30.41 4.88
C TYR A 436 -0.30 -29.68 4.18
N ALA A 437 0.14 -30.16 3.02
CA ALA A 437 1.22 -29.51 2.27
C ALA A 437 0.81 -28.12 1.76
N TYR A 438 -0.46 -27.93 1.34
CA TYR A 438 -0.97 -26.60 1.00
C TYR A 438 -1.03 -25.64 2.19
N TYR A 439 -1.32 -26.16 3.40
CA TYR A 439 -1.25 -25.36 4.62
C TYR A 439 0.19 -24.89 4.88
N ILE A 440 1.19 -25.75 4.71
CA ILE A 440 2.60 -25.36 4.88
C ILE A 440 3.05 -24.36 3.82
N ILE A 441 2.73 -24.57 2.54
CA ILE A 441 3.02 -23.59 1.48
C ILE A 441 2.37 -22.24 1.81
N SER A 442 1.14 -22.24 2.34
CA SER A 442 0.44 -21.00 2.70
C SER A 442 1.09 -20.17 3.81
N MET A 443 2.04 -20.74 4.56
CA MET A 443 2.81 -20.05 5.61
C MET A 443 3.87 -19.08 5.05
N GLY A 444 4.20 -19.16 3.75
CA GLY A 444 5.17 -18.28 3.11
C GLY A 444 4.78 -16.80 3.11
N THR A 445 5.76 -15.95 2.80
CA THR A 445 5.61 -14.49 2.72
C THR A 445 4.93 -14.01 1.44
N ASN A 446 4.91 -14.82 0.38
CA ASN A 446 4.22 -14.49 -0.87
C ASN A 446 2.70 -14.70 -0.72
N VAL A 447 1.95 -13.60 -0.64
CA VAL A 447 0.49 -13.58 -0.46
C VAL A 447 -0.24 -14.26 -1.63
N GLU A 448 0.21 -14.10 -2.87
CA GLU A 448 -0.44 -14.72 -4.04
C GLU A 448 -0.23 -16.24 -4.11
N GLU A 449 1.00 -16.71 -3.86
CA GLU A 449 1.29 -18.15 -3.75
C GLU A 449 0.52 -18.76 -2.59
N GLY A 450 0.50 -18.08 -1.44
CA GLY A 450 -0.23 -18.50 -0.25
C GLY A 450 -1.73 -18.60 -0.49
N LEU A 451 -2.35 -17.59 -1.11
CA LEU A 451 -3.77 -17.59 -1.46
C LEU A 451 -4.11 -18.69 -2.48
N ARG A 452 -3.25 -18.89 -3.49
CA ARG A 452 -3.40 -19.98 -4.46
C ARG A 452 -3.29 -21.36 -3.81
N ALA A 453 -2.40 -21.51 -2.82
CA ALA A 453 -2.24 -22.75 -2.06
C ALA A 453 -3.49 -23.05 -1.21
N VAL A 454 -3.98 -22.10 -0.40
CA VAL A 454 -5.15 -22.36 0.47
C VAL A 454 -6.42 -22.66 -0.32
N LYS A 455 -6.68 -21.94 -1.42
CA LYS A 455 -7.86 -22.20 -2.28
C LYS A 455 -7.79 -23.54 -3.02
N LYS A 456 -6.59 -24.14 -3.17
CA LYS A 456 -6.42 -25.53 -3.63
C LYS A 456 -6.56 -26.54 -2.48
N GLY A 457 -5.95 -26.26 -1.33
CA GLY A 457 -6.04 -27.08 -0.13
C GLY A 457 -7.49 -27.30 0.34
N LEU A 458 -8.31 -26.24 0.34
CA LEU A 458 -9.74 -26.31 0.70
C LEU A 458 -10.60 -27.16 -0.27
N LYS A 459 -10.08 -27.49 -1.47
CA LYS A 459 -10.72 -28.38 -2.45
C LYS A 459 -10.27 -29.85 -2.33
N CYS A 460 -9.40 -30.17 -1.37
CA CYS A 460 -8.94 -31.54 -1.16
C CYS A 460 -10.04 -32.39 -0.50
N GLN A 461 -10.38 -33.53 -1.12
CA GLN A 461 -11.47 -34.41 -0.66
C GLN A 461 -11.23 -35.02 0.74
N LYS A 462 -9.97 -35.29 1.09
CA LYS A 462 -9.56 -35.78 2.41
C LYS A 462 -8.90 -34.64 3.15
N ILE A 463 -9.66 -33.95 4.00
CA ILE A 463 -9.18 -32.87 4.86
C ILE A 463 -9.78 -33.01 6.25
N THR A 464 -8.94 -32.96 7.27
CA THR A 464 -9.34 -32.94 8.69
C THR A 464 -9.91 -31.58 9.08
N PRO A 465 -10.86 -31.49 10.05
CA PRO A 465 -11.39 -30.20 10.52
C PRO A 465 -10.31 -29.19 10.92
N PHE A 466 -9.27 -29.62 11.65
CA PHE A 466 -8.14 -28.76 12.03
C PHE A 466 -7.45 -28.12 10.81
N VAL A 467 -6.97 -28.93 9.85
CA VAL A 467 -6.34 -28.42 8.62
C VAL A 467 -7.29 -27.53 7.81
N ARG A 468 -8.60 -27.84 7.76
CA ARG A 468 -9.61 -26.98 7.11
C ARG A 468 -9.69 -25.60 7.77
N ASN A 469 -9.78 -25.55 9.10
CA ASN A 469 -9.84 -24.31 9.87
C ASN A 469 -8.56 -23.48 9.67
N GLN A 470 -7.40 -24.13 9.71
CA GLN A 470 -6.11 -23.49 9.43
C GLN A 470 -6.04 -22.88 8.01
N LEU A 471 -6.53 -23.60 7.00
CA LEU A 471 -6.60 -23.07 5.63
C LEU A 471 -7.62 -21.92 5.48
N LEU A 472 -8.77 -21.97 6.15
CA LEU A 472 -9.75 -20.88 6.16
C LEU A 472 -9.16 -19.60 6.79
N TRP A 473 -8.49 -19.73 7.94
CA TRP A 473 -7.80 -18.60 8.59
C TRP A 473 -6.75 -17.96 7.67
N ARG A 474 -5.87 -18.78 7.04
CA ARG A 474 -4.88 -18.28 6.08
C ARG A 474 -5.54 -17.67 4.83
N ALA A 475 -6.67 -18.20 4.37
CA ALA A 475 -7.41 -17.67 3.21
C ALA A 475 -8.01 -16.28 3.48
N THR A 476 -8.67 -16.10 4.63
CA THR A 476 -9.16 -14.78 5.06
C THR A 476 -8.02 -13.76 5.18
N CYS A 477 -6.90 -14.12 5.82
CA CYS A 477 -5.75 -13.22 5.95
C CYS A 477 -5.19 -12.80 4.58
N HIS A 478 -4.88 -13.77 3.70
CA HIS A 478 -4.27 -13.48 2.40
C HIS A 478 -5.21 -12.70 1.46
N ALA A 479 -6.48 -13.09 1.37
CA ALA A 479 -7.46 -12.39 0.53
C ALA A 479 -7.84 -11.01 1.09
N GLY A 480 -7.93 -10.85 2.42
CA GLY A 480 -8.19 -9.56 3.06
C GLY A 480 -7.08 -8.55 2.79
N LEU A 481 -5.82 -8.97 2.96
CA LEU A 481 -4.65 -8.14 2.65
C LEU A 481 -4.57 -7.79 1.15
N ARG A 482 -4.77 -8.76 0.25
CA ARG A 482 -4.71 -8.50 -1.20
C ARG A 482 -5.84 -7.59 -1.69
N GLY A 483 -7.06 -7.76 -1.18
CA GLY A 483 -8.17 -6.86 -1.51
C GLY A 483 -7.91 -5.42 -1.05
N MET A 484 -7.36 -5.26 0.16
CA MET A 484 -6.93 -3.96 0.69
C MET A 484 -5.82 -3.31 -0.13
N GLU A 485 -4.82 -4.09 -0.56
CA GLU A 485 -3.70 -3.61 -1.39
C GLU A 485 -4.20 -3.08 -2.74
N ILE A 486 -4.99 -3.89 -3.46
CA ILE A 486 -5.53 -3.51 -4.78
C ILE A 486 -6.38 -2.25 -4.68
N LEU A 487 -7.26 -2.13 -3.68
CA LEU A 487 -8.15 -0.97 -3.54
C LEU A 487 -7.43 0.33 -3.17
N GLN A 488 -6.33 0.26 -2.41
CA GLN A 488 -5.47 1.42 -2.10
C GLN A 488 -4.62 1.86 -3.30
N GLN A 489 -4.22 0.93 -4.17
CA GLN A 489 -3.41 1.21 -5.36
C GLN A 489 -4.26 1.50 -6.63
N ALA A 490 -5.55 1.16 -6.60
CA ALA A 490 -6.49 1.38 -7.71
C ALA A 490 -6.67 2.88 -7.98
N ARG A 491 -6.40 3.27 -9.23
CA ARG A 491 -6.54 4.66 -9.67
C ARG A 491 -8.01 5.10 -9.67
N GLU A 492 -8.21 6.41 -9.67
CA GLU A 492 -9.50 7.00 -10.01
C GLU A 492 -9.98 6.48 -11.38
N GLY A 493 -11.28 6.17 -11.50
CA GLY A 493 -11.85 5.52 -12.69
C GLY A 493 -11.52 4.02 -12.88
N ASP A 494 -10.58 3.40 -12.15
CA ASP A 494 -10.22 1.99 -12.36
C ASP A 494 -11.26 1.01 -11.79
N MET A 495 -12.31 0.79 -12.58
CA MET A 495 -13.40 -0.12 -12.25
C MET A 495 -12.96 -1.59 -12.17
N ALA A 496 -11.90 -1.98 -12.89
CA ALA A 496 -11.42 -3.35 -12.95
C ALA A 496 -10.67 -3.71 -11.65
N ALA A 497 -9.70 -2.88 -11.25
CA ALA A 497 -9.02 -3.05 -9.96
C ALA A 497 -10.00 -2.92 -8.78
N ARG A 498 -10.98 -2.00 -8.86
CA ARG A 498 -12.04 -1.88 -7.85
C ARG A 498 -12.86 -3.17 -7.72
N ALA A 499 -13.28 -3.77 -8.84
CA ALA A 499 -14.02 -5.03 -8.83
C ALA A 499 -13.18 -6.20 -8.31
N GLU A 500 -11.91 -6.31 -8.73
CA GLU A 500 -10.98 -7.35 -8.29
C GLU A 500 -10.71 -7.27 -6.78
N GLY A 501 -10.34 -6.08 -6.28
CA GLY A 501 -10.10 -5.86 -4.86
C GLY A 501 -11.33 -6.16 -4.00
N THR A 502 -12.52 -5.71 -4.45
CA THR A 502 -13.79 -6.04 -3.80
C THR A 502 -14.07 -7.55 -3.77
N ALA A 503 -13.79 -8.27 -4.85
CA ALA A 503 -13.98 -9.72 -4.92
C ALA A 503 -13.07 -10.47 -3.93
N PHE A 504 -11.83 -10.03 -3.74
CA PHE A 504 -10.94 -10.58 -2.72
C PHE A 504 -11.46 -10.32 -1.30
N LEU A 505 -11.93 -9.10 -0.99
CA LEU A 505 -12.54 -8.79 0.31
C LEU A 505 -13.79 -9.63 0.58
N MET A 506 -14.69 -9.77 -0.39
CA MET A 506 -15.88 -10.61 -0.30
C MET A 506 -15.51 -12.07 -0.05
N SER A 507 -14.49 -12.59 -0.75
CA SER A 507 -14.00 -13.94 -0.47
C SER A 507 -13.41 -14.09 0.93
N ALA A 508 -12.68 -13.09 1.44
CA ALA A 508 -12.12 -13.12 2.78
C ALA A 508 -13.22 -13.11 3.85
N TRP A 509 -14.29 -12.36 3.60
CA TRP A 509 -15.46 -12.21 4.47
C TRP A 509 -16.29 -13.49 4.57
N GLU A 510 -16.53 -14.17 3.44
CA GLU A 510 -17.21 -15.47 3.46
C GLU A 510 -16.34 -16.57 4.09
N ASP A 511 -15.04 -16.64 3.78
CA ASP A 511 -14.11 -17.57 4.46
C ASP A 511 -14.12 -17.32 5.99
N ALA A 512 -14.20 -16.05 6.42
CA ALA A 512 -14.27 -15.68 7.84
C ALA A 512 -15.59 -16.11 8.49
N LYS A 513 -16.72 -15.92 7.81
CA LYS A 513 -18.04 -16.39 8.27
C LYS A 513 -18.06 -17.92 8.41
N THR A 514 -17.55 -18.64 7.41
CA THR A 514 -17.41 -20.11 7.45
C THR A 514 -16.55 -20.56 8.63
N PHE A 515 -15.40 -19.93 8.87
CA PHE A 515 -14.59 -20.24 10.06
C PHE A 515 -15.37 -20.00 11.36
N ILE A 516 -16.01 -18.84 11.50
CA ILE A 516 -16.75 -18.44 12.71
C ILE A 516 -17.98 -19.33 12.99
N SER A 517 -18.51 -20.05 11.98
CA SER A 517 -19.58 -21.03 12.13
C SER A 517 -19.11 -22.47 12.31
N GLU A 518 -18.00 -22.88 11.68
CA GLU A 518 -17.53 -24.28 11.69
C GLU A 518 -16.48 -24.59 12.75
N ALA A 519 -15.63 -23.62 13.12
CA ALA A 519 -14.48 -23.85 14.00
C ALA A 519 -14.87 -23.85 15.50
N PRO A 520 -14.08 -24.52 16.36
CA PRO A 520 -14.33 -24.55 17.81
C PRO A 520 -14.35 -23.15 18.43
N PRO A 521 -15.30 -22.83 19.33
CA PRO A 521 -15.41 -21.50 19.95
C PRO A 521 -14.21 -21.13 20.82
N ASP A 522 -13.47 -22.13 21.30
CA ASP A 522 -12.25 -22.04 22.11
C ASP A 522 -10.96 -22.01 21.28
N THR A 523 -11.02 -22.11 19.94
CA THR A 523 -9.81 -22.09 19.10
C THR A 523 -9.09 -20.74 19.20
N ARG A 524 -7.76 -20.76 19.34
CA ARG A 524 -6.92 -19.55 19.51
C ARG A 524 -7.10 -18.52 18.39
N HIS A 525 -7.48 -18.96 17.20
CA HIS A 525 -7.68 -18.09 16.04
C HIS A 525 -9.06 -17.39 16.02
N MET A 526 -10.01 -17.78 16.87
CA MET A 526 -11.40 -17.27 16.83
C MET A 526 -11.46 -15.75 17.02
N LEU A 527 -10.75 -15.20 18.00
CA LEU A 527 -10.70 -13.76 18.26
C LEU A 527 -10.16 -12.96 17.06
N GLY A 528 -9.12 -13.49 16.41
CA GLY A 528 -8.54 -12.91 15.19
C GLY A 528 -9.51 -13.00 14.00
N MET A 529 -10.17 -14.14 13.82
CA MET A 529 -11.14 -14.32 12.74
C MET A 529 -12.39 -13.45 12.89
N ILE A 530 -12.88 -13.25 14.12
CA ILE A 530 -13.95 -12.27 14.39
C ILE A 530 -13.44 -10.83 14.15
N GLY A 531 -12.16 -10.54 14.42
CA GLY A 531 -11.53 -9.28 14.06
C GLY A 531 -11.55 -9.01 12.56
N TRP A 532 -11.12 -9.98 11.75
CA TRP A 532 -11.24 -9.90 10.29
C TRP A 532 -12.69 -9.73 9.85
N TYR A 533 -13.62 -10.54 10.37
CA TYR A 533 -15.05 -10.41 10.05
C TYR A 533 -15.60 -9.00 10.34
N VAL A 534 -15.27 -8.41 11.49
CA VAL A 534 -15.69 -7.04 11.85
C VAL A 534 -15.14 -6.02 10.85
N LEU A 535 -13.82 -6.01 10.62
CA LEU A 535 -13.19 -5.02 9.72
C LEU A 535 -13.67 -5.19 8.27
N LEU A 536 -13.79 -6.43 7.78
CA LEU A 536 -14.30 -6.73 6.44
C LEU A 536 -15.78 -6.34 6.30
N THR A 537 -16.62 -6.59 7.32
CA THR A 537 -18.03 -6.16 7.28
C THR A 537 -18.13 -4.64 7.15
N ILE A 538 -17.34 -3.89 7.93
CA ILE A 538 -17.31 -2.42 7.87
C ILE A 538 -16.79 -1.94 6.51
N LEU A 539 -15.71 -2.54 5.99
CA LEU A 539 -15.12 -2.17 4.72
C LEU A 539 -16.01 -2.50 3.51
N ILE A 540 -16.72 -3.63 3.53
CA ILE A 540 -17.62 -4.03 2.45
C ILE A 540 -18.91 -3.20 2.48
N ARG A 541 -19.59 -3.15 3.64
CA ARG A 541 -20.94 -2.58 3.77
C ARG A 541 -20.97 -1.08 4.06
N GLY A 542 -19.94 -0.54 4.73
CA GLY A 542 -19.74 0.89 4.96
C GLY A 542 -21.01 1.65 5.39
N PRO A 543 -21.58 2.51 4.52
CA PRO A 543 -22.78 3.31 4.82
C PRO A 543 -24.06 2.49 5.05
N GLU A 544 -24.14 1.22 4.61
CA GLU A 544 -25.28 0.35 4.91
C GLU A 544 -25.39 -0.04 6.39
N LEU A 545 -24.31 0.15 7.15
CA LEU A 545 -24.30 -0.14 8.59
C LEU A 545 -24.84 1.06 9.37
N SER A 546 -25.58 0.75 10.43
CA SER A 546 -25.94 1.75 11.44
C SER A 546 -24.72 2.42 12.07
N GLU A 547 -24.88 3.66 12.54
CA GLU A 547 -23.82 4.40 13.24
C GLU A 547 -23.35 3.70 14.52
N GLU A 548 -24.26 2.98 15.20
CA GLU A 548 -23.97 2.25 16.44
C GLU A 548 -23.45 0.81 16.21
N LEU A 549 -23.41 0.36 14.96
CA LEU A 549 -22.99 -0.99 14.53
C LEU A 549 -23.77 -2.14 15.20
N HIS A 550 -25.10 -2.02 15.33
CA HIS A 550 -25.96 -3.07 15.91
C HIS A 550 -25.89 -4.40 15.13
N GLU A 551 -25.59 -4.33 13.83
CA GLU A 551 -25.35 -5.48 12.95
C GLU A 551 -24.15 -6.33 13.39
N LEU A 552 -23.25 -5.76 14.20
CA LEU A 552 -22.08 -6.43 14.76
C LEU A 552 -22.29 -6.92 16.21
N ASP A 553 -23.46 -6.76 16.81
CA ASP A 553 -23.74 -7.30 18.15
C ASP A 553 -23.52 -8.82 18.29
N PRO A 554 -23.84 -9.68 17.29
CA PRO A 554 -23.45 -11.08 17.31
C PRO A 554 -21.93 -11.27 17.40
N ALA A 555 -21.14 -10.45 16.69
CA ALA A 555 -19.68 -10.45 16.77
C ALA A 555 -19.19 -9.93 18.14
N ARG A 556 -19.79 -8.88 18.70
CA ARG A 556 -19.49 -8.37 20.05
C ARG A 556 -19.77 -9.42 21.16
N ARG A 557 -20.77 -10.29 20.97
CA ARG A 557 -21.00 -11.45 21.86
C ARG A 557 -19.92 -12.52 21.68
N LYS A 558 -19.59 -12.90 20.44
CA LYS A 558 -18.53 -13.88 20.17
C LYS A 558 -17.14 -13.42 20.62
N ILE A 559 -16.80 -12.13 20.49
CA ILE A 559 -15.54 -11.55 21.02
C ILE A 559 -15.43 -11.78 22.53
N ARG A 560 -16.49 -11.50 23.29
CA ARG A 560 -16.53 -11.74 24.74
C ARG A 560 -16.34 -13.22 25.07
N ALA A 561 -17.09 -14.11 24.42
CA ALA A 561 -16.93 -15.55 24.61
C ALA A 561 -15.51 -16.05 24.29
N SER A 562 -14.89 -15.59 23.20
CA SER A 562 -13.50 -15.96 22.86
C SER A 562 -12.48 -15.40 23.86
N LEU A 563 -12.66 -14.19 24.38
CA LEU A 563 -11.80 -13.64 25.43
C LEU A 563 -11.92 -14.43 26.74
N ASP A 564 -13.14 -14.83 27.11
CA ASP A 564 -13.40 -15.67 28.28
C ASP A 564 -12.82 -17.08 28.12
N PHE A 565 -12.96 -17.72 26.95
CA PHE A 565 -12.29 -18.99 26.64
C PHE A 565 -10.77 -18.86 26.69
N MET A 566 -10.18 -17.82 26.08
CA MET A 566 -8.74 -17.59 26.14
C MET A 566 -8.26 -17.42 27.59
N LYS A 567 -8.98 -16.64 28.41
CA LYS A 567 -8.69 -16.46 29.84
C LYS A 567 -8.80 -17.77 30.61
N PHE A 568 -9.85 -18.57 30.38
CA PHE A 568 -10.07 -19.87 31.01
C PHE A 568 -8.93 -20.86 30.70
N VAL A 569 -8.51 -20.92 29.44
CA VAL A 569 -7.44 -21.82 28.97
C VAL A 569 -6.02 -21.30 29.29
N GLY A 570 -5.90 -20.08 29.82
CA GLY A 570 -4.60 -19.45 30.13
C GLY A 570 -3.89 -18.85 28.91
N HIS A 571 -4.57 -18.69 27.78
CA HIS A 571 -4.03 -18.03 26.59
C HIS A 571 -3.98 -16.50 26.76
N ALA A 572 -2.77 -15.93 26.71
CA ALA A 572 -2.58 -14.49 26.73
C ALA A 572 -3.18 -13.83 25.48
N VAL A 573 -4.09 -12.87 25.69
CA VAL A 573 -4.67 -12.05 24.61
C VAL A 573 -3.61 -11.07 24.10
N LYS A 574 -3.01 -11.38 22.96
CA LYS A 574 -1.94 -10.56 22.36
C LYS A 574 -2.47 -9.28 21.75
N ARG A 575 -1.70 -8.19 21.92
CA ARG A 575 -1.93 -6.89 21.28
C ARG A 575 -1.54 -6.90 19.81
N THR A 576 -2.15 -7.78 19.01
CA THR A 576 -1.89 -7.86 17.57
C THR A 576 -2.48 -6.66 16.83
N GLN A 577 -1.91 -6.34 15.66
CA GLN A 577 -2.40 -5.26 14.78
C GLN A 577 -3.90 -5.35 14.53
N LEU A 578 -4.41 -6.56 14.26
CA LEU A 578 -5.82 -6.81 14.00
C LEU A 578 -6.71 -6.58 15.23
N ASN A 579 -6.27 -7.01 16.42
CA ASN A 579 -7.00 -6.78 17.68
C ASN A 579 -7.07 -5.28 18.00
N LEU A 580 -5.93 -4.59 17.96
CA LEU A 580 -5.85 -3.14 18.23
C LEU A 580 -6.66 -2.33 17.21
N THR A 581 -6.61 -2.70 15.92
CA THR A 581 -7.39 -2.00 14.88
C THR A 581 -8.88 -2.25 15.03
N ARG A 582 -9.31 -3.47 15.36
CA ARG A 582 -10.72 -3.78 15.67
C ARG A 582 -11.24 -2.91 16.81
N GLU A 583 -10.49 -2.82 17.90
CA GLU A 583 -10.85 -2.00 19.07
C GLU A 583 -10.87 -0.50 18.73
N LEU A 584 -9.86 -0.02 18.00
CA LEU A 584 -9.80 1.35 17.50
C LEU A 584 -11.04 1.70 16.66
N VAL A 585 -11.37 0.86 15.66
CA VAL A 585 -12.53 1.06 14.78
C VAL A 585 -13.83 1.04 15.59
N LEU A 586 -14.05 0.02 16.44
CA LEU A 586 -15.28 -0.08 17.24
C LEU A 586 -15.46 1.09 18.22
N ASN A 587 -14.37 1.62 18.77
CA ASN A 587 -14.43 2.77 19.69
C ASN A 587 -14.66 4.10 18.97
N PHE A 588 -14.10 4.28 17.77
CA PHE A 588 -14.19 5.54 17.03
C PHE A 588 -15.36 5.62 16.04
N TYR A 589 -15.95 4.52 15.56
CA TYR A 589 -16.94 4.54 14.48
C TYR A 589 -18.19 5.38 14.82
N THR A 590 -18.84 5.16 15.97
CA THR A 590 -19.99 5.96 16.43
C THR A 590 -19.66 7.45 16.56
N PRO A 591 -18.65 7.89 17.36
CA PRO A 591 -18.37 9.31 17.52
C PRO A 591 -17.88 9.96 16.22
N ALA A 592 -17.14 9.23 15.38
CA ALA A 592 -16.73 9.67 14.06
C ALA A 592 -17.91 9.97 13.13
N ALA A 593 -18.91 9.07 13.09
CA ALA A 593 -20.13 9.29 12.30
C ALA A 593 -20.87 10.56 12.75
N LYS A 594 -20.97 10.79 14.06
CA LYS A 594 -21.65 11.97 14.64
C LYS A 594 -20.89 13.27 14.44
N GLU A 595 -19.56 13.26 14.50
CA GLU A 595 -18.72 14.45 14.31
C GLU A 595 -18.52 14.82 12.83
N TRP A 596 -18.30 13.82 11.96
CA TRP A 596 -17.83 14.03 10.59
C TRP A 596 -18.77 13.48 9.50
N GLY A 597 -19.92 12.89 9.85
CA GLY A 597 -20.85 12.31 8.87
C GLY A 597 -21.28 13.29 7.77
N ALA A 598 -21.49 14.57 8.11
CA ALA A 598 -21.85 15.62 7.15
C ALA A 598 -20.72 15.98 6.16
N LEU A 599 -19.45 15.71 6.50
CA LEU A 599 -18.32 15.82 5.58
C LEU A 599 -18.31 14.62 4.61
N VAL A 600 -18.48 13.41 5.13
CA VAL A 600 -18.51 12.17 4.33
C VAL A 600 -19.68 12.19 3.34
N GLU A 601 -20.88 12.61 3.76
CA GLU A 601 -22.05 12.71 2.87
C GLU A 601 -21.85 13.76 1.76
N ARG A 602 -21.15 14.87 2.06
CA ARG A 602 -20.80 15.90 1.07
C ARG A 602 -19.79 15.36 0.06
N PHE A 603 -18.75 14.68 0.55
CA PHE A 603 -17.75 14.03 -0.29
C PHE A 603 -18.38 13.00 -1.24
N ASP A 604 -19.23 12.11 -0.73
CA ASP A 604 -19.93 11.09 -1.54
C ASP A 604 -20.83 11.72 -2.64
N LYS A 605 -21.42 12.89 -2.39
CA LYS A 605 -22.17 13.64 -3.42
C LYS A 605 -21.23 14.15 -4.51
N LEU A 606 -20.09 14.73 -4.14
CA LEU A 606 -19.10 15.25 -5.10
C LEU A 606 -18.46 14.12 -5.93
N ASP A 607 -18.10 12.99 -5.31
CA ASP A 607 -17.59 11.75 -5.98
C ASP A 607 -18.56 11.23 -7.04
N THR A 608 -19.87 11.29 -6.75
CA THR A 608 -20.93 10.92 -7.69
C THR A 608 -21.00 11.89 -8.89
N HIS A 609 -20.90 13.20 -8.67
CA HIS A 609 -20.96 14.21 -9.74
C HIS A 609 -19.69 14.28 -10.60
N GLY A 610 -18.52 14.02 -10.02
CA GLY A 610 -17.27 13.86 -10.77
C GLY A 610 -17.34 12.67 -11.73
N SER A 611 -17.97 11.58 -11.31
CA SER A 611 -18.20 10.40 -12.14
C SER A 611 -19.17 10.62 -13.32
N THR A 612 -19.95 11.71 -13.33
CA THR A 612 -20.92 12.03 -14.40
C THR A 612 -20.52 13.21 -15.29
N GLY A 613 -19.32 13.79 -15.10
CA GLY A 613 -18.84 14.92 -15.91
C GLY A 613 -19.54 16.26 -15.64
N GLU A 614 -20.38 16.35 -14.60
CA GLU A 614 -21.08 17.57 -14.18
C GLU A 614 -20.50 18.12 -12.87
N GLY A 615 -19.17 18.17 -12.80
CA GLY A 615 -18.45 18.73 -11.65
C GLY A 615 -18.78 20.21 -11.46
N ALA A 616 -19.53 20.53 -10.40
CA ALA A 616 -19.83 21.90 -10.03
C ALA A 616 -18.54 22.67 -9.72
N ARG A 617 -18.09 23.49 -10.68
CA ARG A 617 -16.93 24.38 -10.52
C ARG A 617 -17.14 25.25 -9.29
N THR A 618 -16.14 25.28 -8.41
CA THR A 618 -16.05 26.28 -7.34
C THR A 618 -16.06 27.66 -8.00
N PRO A 619 -16.69 28.70 -7.41
CA PRO A 619 -16.65 30.05 -7.97
C PRO A 619 -15.25 30.67 -7.81
N SER A 620 -14.34 30.31 -8.71
CA SER A 620 -13.02 30.91 -8.90
C SER A 620 -13.11 32.23 -9.67
N SER A 621 -12.02 33.02 -9.70
CA SER A 621 -11.89 34.05 -10.74
C SER A 621 -11.68 33.38 -12.11
N LEU A 622 -12.14 34.03 -13.19
CA LEU A 622 -11.93 33.55 -14.56
C LEU A 622 -10.44 33.36 -14.92
N SER A 623 -9.53 34.05 -14.21
CA SER A 623 -8.09 33.88 -14.35
C SER A 623 -7.54 32.65 -13.63
N ASP A 624 -8.10 32.20 -12.50
CA ASP A 624 -7.50 31.07 -11.79
C ASP A 624 -7.86 29.73 -12.45
N ASP A 625 -9.04 29.67 -13.07
CA ASP A 625 -9.49 28.52 -13.85
C ASP A 625 -8.72 28.39 -15.18
N ASP A 626 -8.48 29.50 -15.91
CA ASP A 626 -7.84 29.45 -17.23
C ASP A 626 -6.39 28.95 -17.19
N LEU A 627 -5.65 29.35 -16.14
CA LEU A 627 -4.31 28.82 -15.90
C LEU A 627 -4.34 27.33 -15.53
N SER A 628 -5.27 26.93 -14.67
CA SER A 628 -5.36 25.55 -14.17
C SER A 628 -5.64 24.58 -15.33
N GLU A 629 -6.57 24.95 -16.21
CA GLU A 629 -6.88 24.23 -17.46
C GLU A 629 -5.65 24.21 -18.40
N TRP A 630 -5.01 25.36 -18.62
CA TRP A 630 -3.82 25.43 -19.48
C TRP A 630 -2.65 24.60 -18.97
N LEU A 631 -2.41 24.54 -17.65
CA LEU A 631 -1.36 23.70 -17.06
C LEU A 631 -1.63 22.21 -17.28
N GLY A 632 -2.88 21.76 -17.19
CA GLY A 632 -3.27 20.35 -17.40
C GLY A 632 -3.15 19.84 -18.85
N ASN A 633 -3.37 20.71 -19.85
CA ASN A 633 -3.50 20.31 -21.26
C ASN A 633 -2.16 20.15 -21.99
N VAL A 634 -1.65 18.93 -22.16
CA VAL A 634 -0.53 18.62 -23.08
C VAL A 634 -1.10 17.90 -24.31
N SER A 635 -0.49 18.03 -25.49
CA SER A 635 -0.91 17.33 -26.72
C SER A 635 0.23 16.53 -27.36
N ILE A 636 -0.17 15.49 -28.10
CA ILE A 636 0.73 14.62 -28.87
C ILE A 636 0.25 14.59 -30.31
N ASP A 637 1.04 15.18 -31.20
CA ASP A 637 0.91 14.94 -32.64
C ASP A 637 1.63 13.62 -33.00
N ASP A 638 0.92 12.71 -33.66
CA ASP A 638 1.42 11.39 -34.03
C ASP A 638 2.21 11.42 -35.35
N GLU A 639 3.51 11.67 -35.27
CA GLU A 639 4.45 11.28 -36.32
C GLU A 639 4.98 9.85 -36.08
N HIS A 640 4.45 8.92 -36.86
CA HIS A 640 4.85 7.50 -37.01
C HIS A 640 4.43 6.52 -35.90
N ALA A 641 3.12 6.34 -35.74
CA ALA A 641 2.55 5.11 -35.17
C ALA A 641 2.53 3.97 -36.21
N ASN A 642 3.64 3.23 -36.34
CA ASN A 642 3.58 1.92 -37.00
C ASN A 642 2.94 0.91 -36.03
N HIS A 643 1.76 0.41 -36.40
CA HIS A 643 1.09 -0.67 -35.69
C HIS A 643 1.96 -1.94 -35.69
N ASP A 644 2.17 -2.54 -34.51
CA ASP A 644 2.56 -3.95 -34.34
C ASP A 644 2.37 -4.37 -32.86
N HIS A 645 1.11 -4.54 -32.46
CA HIS A 645 0.74 -5.13 -31.15
C HIS A 645 0.43 -6.63 -31.30
N HIS A 646 1.48 -7.44 -31.55
CA HIS A 646 1.42 -8.88 -31.34
C HIS A 646 2.15 -9.27 -30.05
N GLY A 647 1.47 -10.06 -29.21
CA GLY A 647 1.79 -10.19 -27.79
C GLY A 647 2.83 -11.26 -27.45
N CYS A 648 3.40 -11.12 -26.24
CA CYS A 648 3.89 -12.22 -25.42
C CYS A 648 3.48 -11.95 -23.97
N ALA A 649 3.09 -13.00 -23.26
CA ALA A 649 2.66 -12.92 -21.87
C ALA A 649 3.83 -13.21 -20.91
N GLY A 650 3.76 -12.61 -19.72
CA GLY A 650 4.61 -12.92 -18.58
C GLY A 650 5.73 -11.93 -18.34
N HIS A 651 5.49 -10.93 -17.49
CA HIS A 651 6.33 -10.45 -16.37
C HIS A 651 5.74 -9.11 -15.85
N ALA A 652 5.59 -8.99 -14.54
CA ALA A 652 5.44 -7.69 -13.85
C ALA A 652 6.87 -7.16 -13.58
N PRO A 653 7.14 -5.84 -13.64
CA PRO A 653 6.35 -4.79 -13.00
C PRO A 653 5.87 -3.64 -13.91
N GLY A 654 4.93 -2.83 -13.39
CA GLY A 654 4.41 -1.62 -14.06
C GLY A 654 3.13 -1.88 -14.85
N SER A 655 1.99 -1.84 -14.18
CA SER A 655 0.68 -2.10 -14.80
C SER A 655 0.34 -1.07 -15.90
N GLN A 656 -0.19 -1.57 -17.03
CA GLN A 656 -0.53 -0.77 -18.20
C GLN A 656 -1.94 -0.17 -18.09
N VAL A 657 -2.11 1.03 -18.66
CA VAL A 657 -3.32 1.86 -18.54
C VAL A 657 -4.20 1.73 -19.78
N PRO A 658 -5.53 1.58 -19.61
CA PRO A 658 -6.53 2.07 -20.57
C PRO A 658 -7.21 3.35 -20.05
N ALA A 659 -7.49 4.33 -20.93
CA ALA A 659 -8.26 5.55 -20.63
C ALA A 659 -9.76 5.20 -20.37
N THR A 660 -10.60 6.00 -19.70
CA THR A 660 -10.77 7.46 -19.48
C THR A 660 -11.42 7.71 -18.10
N ALA A 661 -11.43 8.86 -17.41
CA ALA A 661 -10.87 10.24 -17.51
C ALA A 661 -10.99 10.87 -16.06
N GLU A 662 -10.72 12.13 -15.70
CA GLU A 662 -10.33 13.37 -16.40
C GLU A 662 -9.00 13.96 -15.87
N THR A 663 -7.90 13.49 -16.44
CA THR A 663 -6.80 14.38 -16.85
C THR A 663 -6.45 14.03 -18.30
N SER A 664 -6.03 15.03 -19.09
CA SER A 664 -6.04 14.93 -20.56
C SER A 664 -5.28 13.72 -21.12
N SER A 665 -5.88 12.99 -22.08
CA SER A 665 -5.42 11.68 -22.55
C SER A 665 -4.25 11.75 -23.55
N TYR A 666 -3.20 12.50 -23.20
CA TYR A 666 -2.06 12.80 -24.07
C TYR A 666 -0.73 12.54 -23.34
N GLU A 667 -0.55 11.34 -22.79
CA GLU A 667 0.60 11.01 -21.94
C GLU A 667 1.95 11.00 -22.68
N LEU A 668 2.88 11.85 -22.24
CA LEU A 668 4.30 11.72 -22.57
C LEU A 668 4.78 10.29 -22.25
N TYR A 669 5.73 9.79 -23.05
CA TYR A 669 6.31 8.46 -22.81
C TYR A 669 6.84 8.33 -21.38
N ARG A 670 6.54 7.20 -20.74
CA ARG A 670 6.94 6.89 -19.37
C ARG A 670 8.19 6.02 -19.32
N CYS A 671 9.03 6.27 -18.30
CA CYS A 671 10.22 5.47 -18.03
C CYS A 671 9.82 4.05 -17.61
N SER A 672 10.37 3.03 -18.27
CA SER A 672 10.14 1.61 -17.98
C SER A 672 10.73 1.14 -16.64
N TRP A 673 11.31 2.04 -15.85
CA TRP A 673 11.76 1.77 -14.47
C TRP A 673 10.94 2.60 -13.47
N CYS A 674 11.14 3.92 -13.45
CA CYS A 674 10.55 4.81 -12.45
C CYS A 674 9.21 5.45 -12.85
N GLY A 675 8.58 5.04 -13.97
CA GLY A 675 7.28 5.57 -14.43
C GLY A 675 7.23 7.04 -14.87
N ASN A 676 8.32 7.80 -14.65
CA ASN A 676 8.41 9.23 -14.93
C ASN A 676 8.14 9.58 -16.41
N PRO A 677 7.27 10.57 -16.71
CA PRO A 677 6.99 11.03 -18.06
C PRO A 677 8.12 11.91 -18.62
N SER A 678 8.46 11.75 -19.91
CA SER A 678 9.31 12.71 -20.64
C SER A 678 9.15 12.58 -22.17
N ALA A 679 9.29 13.70 -22.88
CA ALA A 679 9.31 13.78 -24.33
C ALA A 679 10.56 13.13 -24.97
N VAL A 680 11.66 12.96 -24.21
CA VAL A 680 13.00 12.60 -24.73
C VAL A 680 13.62 11.34 -24.12
N LEU A 681 12.82 10.45 -23.55
CA LEU A 681 13.32 9.19 -22.99
C LEU A 681 14.20 8.40 -23.98
N LYS A 682 15.32 7.91 -23.48
CA LYS A 682 16.29 7.11 -24.24
C LYS A 682 15.73 5.70 -24.46
N ARG A 683 15.66 5.25 -25.70
CA ARG A 683 15.30 3.86 -26.01
C ARG A 683 16.46 2.92 -25.63
N CYS A 684 16.14 1.71 -25.20
CA CYS A 684 17.14 0.67 -24.96
C CYS A 684 17.96 0.40 -26.23
N GLY A 685 19.30 0.47 -26.15
CA GLY A 685 20.18 0.32 -27.31
C GLY A 685 20.14 -1.06 -27.97
N GLY A 686 19.70 -2.10 -27.26
CA GLY A 686 19.52 -3.45 -27.81
C GLY A 686 18.20 -3.61 -28.57
N CYS A 687 17.08 -3.57 -27.83
CA CYS A 687 15.76 -3.88 -28.37
C CYS A 687 14.98 -2.68 -28.94
N GLY A 688 15.32 -1.46 -28.54
CA GLY A 688 14.59 -0.24 -28.91
C GLY A 688 13.17 -0.10 -28.34
N LYS A 689 12.66 -1.09 -27.57
CA LYS A 689 11.29 -1.15 -27.05
C LYS A 689 11.11 -0.37 -25.75
N THR A 690 11.87 -0.72 -24.71
CA THR A 690 11.84 -0.04 -23.40
C THR A 690 12.50 1.34 -23.48
N ARG A 691 12.11 2.23 -22.56
CA ARG A 691 12.51 3.64 -22.55
C ARG A 691 12.93 4.07 -21.15
N TYR A 692 13.99 4.86 -21.04
CA TYR A 692 14.59 5.24 -19.76
C TYR A 692 14.87 6.74 -19.70
N CYS A 693 14.79 7.34 -18.50
CA CYS A 693 15.22 8.72 -18.29
C CYS A 693 16.72 8.86 -18.62
N ASP A 694 17.51 7.91 -18.11
CA ASP A 694 18.96 7.89 -18.24
C ASP A 694 19.55 6.47 -18.16
N GLY A 695 20.89 6.38 -18.05
CA GLY A 695 21.59 5.12 -17.86
C GLY A 695 21.51 4.56 -16.44
N GLY A 696 21.05 5.32 -15.45
CA GLY A 696 20.80 4.84 -14.09
C GLY A 696 19.54 3.99 -14.04
N CYS A 697 18.43 4.54 -14.54
CA CYS A 697 17.16 3.82 -14.72
C CYS A 697 17.33 2.56 -15.57
N GLN A 698 18.15 2.62 -16.62
CA GLN A 698 18.45 1.44 -17.45
C GLN A 698 19.21 0.36 -16.68
N LYS A 699 20.18 0.73 -15.83
CA LYS A 699 20.94 -0.24 -15.01
C LYS A 699 20.08 -0.90 -13.96
N LEU A 700 19.19 -0.15 -13.30
CA LEU A 700 18.30 -0.67 -12.26
C LEU A 700 17.31 -1.69 -12.85
N HIS A 701 16.64 -1.35 -13.95
CA HIS A 701 15.76 -2.28 -14.68
C HIS A 701 16.51 -3.37 -15.47
N TRP A 702 17.85 -3.39 -15.49
CA TRP A 702 18.59 -4.34 -16.32
C TRP A 702 18.43 -5.79 -15.86
N ALA A 703 18.24 -6.01 -14.54
CA ALA A 703 18.04 -7.34 -13.99
C ALA A 703 16.82 -8.04 -14.63
N ASP A 704 15.70 -7.31 -14.71
CA ASP A 704 14.45 -7.84 -15.25
C ASP A 704 14.43 -7.79 -16.78
N HIS A 705 14.82 -6.65 -17.37
CA HIS A 705 14.71 -6.45 -18.82
C HIS A 705 15.68 -7.30 -19.65
N ARG A 706 16.82 -7.74 -19.10
CA ARG A 706 17.88 -8.42 -19.88
C ARG A 706 17.40 -9.69 -20.57
N THR A 707 16.47 -10.43 -19.97
CA THR A 707 15.90 -11.68 -20.53
C THR A 707 15.03 -11.42 -21.77
N GLU A 708 14.39 -10.25 -21.83
CA GLU A 708 13.50 -9.82 -22.92
C GLU A 708 14.22 -9.01 -24.01
N CYS A 709 15.44 -8.54 -23.73
CA CYS A 709 16.19 -7.60 -24.57
C CYS A 709 16.80 -8.26 -25.83
N LYS A 710 15.95 -8.59 -26.81
CA LYS A 710 16.38 -9.11 -28.13
C LYS A 710 16.85 -7.96 -29.04
N SER A 711 18.00 -8.13 -29.70
CA SER A 711 18.61 -7.08 -30.52
C SER A 711 17.85 -6.85 -31.84
N ARG A 712 17.82 -5.58 -32.29
CA ARG A 712 17.10 -5.18 -33.50
C ARG A 712 17.69 -5.70 -34.83
N ASN A 713 18.89 -6.28 -34.81
CA ASN A 713 19.63 -6.71 -36.01
C ASN A 713 19.29 -8.14 -36.49
N GLY A 714 18.24 -8.77 -35.94
CA GLY A 714 17.83 -10.15 -36.28
C GLY A 714 16.63 -10.28 -37.23
N GLN A 715 16.10 -9.17 -37.78
CA GLN A 715 14.86 -9.16 -38.58
C GLN A 715 14.94 -8.28 -39.84
N SER A 716 16.08 -8.31 -40.53
CA SER A 716 16.25 -7.71 -41.86
C SER A 716 17.14 -8.61 -42.71
N GLY A 717 16.63 -9.81 -42.99
CA GLY A 717 17.38 -10.93 -43.55
C GLY A 717 16.50 -12.10 -44.00
N GLU A 718 15.35 -11.78 -44.62
CA GLU A 718 14.61 -12.60 -45.60
C GLU A 718 13.90 -11.63 -46.55
#